data_AF-A0A077L6T5-F1
#
_entry.id   AF-A0A077L6T5-F1
#
_cell.length_a   1.000
_cell.length_b   1.000
_cell.length_c   1.000
_cell.angle_alpha   90.00
_cell.angle_beta   90.00
_cell.angle_gamma   90.00
#
_symmetry.space_group_name_H-M   'P 1'
#
loop_
_entity.id
_entity.type
_entity.pdbx_description
1 polymer ?
#
loop_
_entity_poly.entity_id
_entity_poly.type
_entity_poly.pdbx_seq_one_letter_code
_entity_poly.pdbx_strand_id
1 'polypeptide(L)'
;MNPKSKKALVISGIVSGLVLSPLALTLIPWGIQKTLVKKELVNKVNNLKTFLDNAIENAKSANKSKLDEITKKEAEIEKITNAEAKKKASEELQTLKDEYQESIDSAKYPALEKLAQEGDSTVLKDSKKYTAEYVVLAHKKFKSELDNLGKEVDLNYPSKDELSKITDFYQSWIDKFNKISKNNLDVVSTAWVSGLKYDWEIAKDVYASELRLVGAYLEWGLNYAYPINSFYRTINKITAENAEKIQRNLKEGLESNVVLSKVVIKNNIKEFLSKSYSEQLLAFAKGTEKEKSVLEIIESNNSIDAKVKEFHKFYVSEYYKKSDHGLGENIGELKVYKDNKLNELENTIEIFDNMSQQTVKVYGLGLTQKDLDAKGVGLYSIKGSDQTTDGKKLYSAILKFSTTSNDTAQQVFDSGYTTTTTAAKNMKLTGAAVAKLITGKENGVWAPKIKYDEDGIGPNEAKEITVNIRNEKGEIDLIEFNKWLNQEQFFFGREDKSYYTEDIIKNLDSDGKLEDARKNLKNLGYEHLKNSDEKYGSITNKQFYYGALEAFKAYSQFRDTTMNEGFTYFPKQVPKYGITSYAFSDRDSEGVGAYNGEAEVEQGAFGAFTFNADPYYSLPKWSVTSFANHESVMGHHNQIYYAKQFLKNIDNLTIGNVFDYTSYVEGWALFMEWFGIEAGYYGTPNYESDDYYAFPTSFKTARGITNFVKATEASKVTDEEIKGMKELHGGVYWNLITESDDKQHTLKAVELANMLQYFGALNEAQLRNMRRAVDTAYHGEVKKGKADLPANASISDIRKFMKENSALGIGDITSESKRYLNLPGQATSYNSGKEAMLKLYDRVRKSKGLTRKQFVSNKENIKEFLNLLLETGALPLDTLKEIVELHYKLK
;
A
#
# COMPACT_ATOMS: atom_id res chain seq x y z
N MET A 1 8.90 -78.96 -7.80
CA MET A 1 9.73 -79.95 -8.51
C MET A 1 11.19 -79.49 -8.50
N ASN A 2 12.07 -80.43 -8.15
CA ASN A 2 13.54 -80.53 -8.11
C ASN A 2 14.46 -79.36 -8.61
N PRO A 3 15.49 -78.95 -7.83
CA PRO A 3 16.56 -78.05 -8.27
C PRO A 3 17.74 -78.83 -8.88
N LYS A 4 17.83 -78.93 -10.21
CA LYS A 4 19.07 -79.32 -10.92
C LYS A 4 18.96 -79.09 -12.44
N SER A 5 19.23 -77.86 -12.86
CA SER A 5 19.77 -77.56 -14.20
C SER A 5 20.39 -76.15 -14.23
N LYS A 6 21.26 -75.86 -13.25
CA LYS A 6 22.29 -74.84 -13.41
C LYS A 6 23.43 -75.43 -14.24
N LYS A 7 23.91 -74.66 -15.21
CA LYS A 7 25.13 -74.82 -16.03
C LYS A 7 24.96 -75.52 -17.38
N ALA A 8 24.43 -74.76 -18.35
CA ALA A 8 25.02 -74.66 -19.69
C ALA A 8 24.42 -73.45 -20.42
N LEU A 9 25.03 -72.28 -20.25
CA LEU A 9 25.26 -71.23 -21.26
C LEU A 9 25.65 -69.93 -20.53
N VAL A 10 26.89 -69.88 -20.09
CA VAL A 10 27.66 -68.62 -20.07
C VAL A 10 28.46 -68.65 -21.37
N ILE A 11 28.65 -67.47 -21.98
CA ILE A 11 29.46 -67.16 -23.17
C ILE A 11 28.64 -67.09 -24.48
N SER A 12 28.09 -65.91 -24.78
CA SER A 12 28.63 -65.00 -25.81
C SER A 12 27.67 -63.83 -26.10
N GLY A 13 28.22 -62.61 -26.22
CA GLY A 13 27.63 -61.54 -27.03
C GLY A 13 26.90 -60.40 -26.32
N ILE A 14 27.67 -59.45 -25.79
CA ILE A 14 27.24 -58.06 -25.54
C ILE A 14 27.01 -57.35 -26.91
N VAL A 15 26.21 -56.27 -26.87
CA VAL A 15 26.06 -55.16 -27.84
C VAL A 15 24.71 -55.15 -28.58
N SER A 16 23.76 -54.37 -28.06
CA SER A 16 22.98 -53.32 -28.76
C SER A 16 21.76 -52.92 -27.93
N GLY A 17 21.48 -51.61 -27.87
CA GLY A 17 20.46 -51.02 -26.99
C GLY A 17 19.05 -51.54 -27.21
N LEU A 18 18.27 -51.59 -26.13
CA LEU A 18 16.83 -51.82 -26.18
C LEU A 18 16.11 -50.87 -25.22
N VAL A 19 15.39 -49.93 -25.83
CA VAL A 19 14.18 -49.30 -25.33
C VAL A 19 13.31 -50.40 -24.70
N LEU A 20 13.09 -50.34 -23.39
CA LEU A 20 12.10 -51.20 -22.72
C LEU A 20 10.70 -50.73 -23.13
N SER A 21 9.96 -51.59 -23.84
CA SER A 21 8.57 -51.33 -24.19
C SER A 21 7.68 -51.30 -22.93
N PRO A 22 6.55 -50.56 -22.93
CA PRO A 22 5.65 -50.45 -21.77
C PRO A 22 5.11 -51.80 -21.25
N LEU A 23 5.08 -52.84 -22.08
CA LEU A 23 4.64 -54.19 -21.70
C LEU A 23 5.65 -54.97 -20.84
N ALA A 24 6.94 -54.62 -20.84
CA ALA A 24 7.93 -55.30 -20.00
C ALA A 24 7.87 -54.83 -18.53
N LEU A 25 7.38 -53.62 -18.29
CA LEU A 25 7.19 -53.07 -16.95
C LEU A 25 6.05 -53.78 -16.21
N THR A 26 4.98 -54.20 -16.88
CA THR A 26 3.81 -54.85 -16.23
C THR A 26 4.08 -56.23 -15.63
N LEU A 27 5.25 -56.85 -15.88
CA LEU A 27 5.64 -58.18 -15.39
C LEU A 27 6.58 -58.13 -14.17
N ILE A 28 7.03 -56.95 -13.77
CA ILE A 28 7.88 -56.76 -12.59
C ILE A 28 6.97 -56.41 -11.39
N PRO A 29 7.00 -57.19 -10.28
CA PRO A 29 6.24 -56.85 -9.07
C PRO A 29 6.45 -55.38 -8.68
N TRP A 30 5.36 -54.66 -8.38
CA TRP A 30 5.38 -53.22 -8.07
C TRP A 30 6.44 -52.83 -7.02
N GLY A 31 6.71 -53.73 -6.06
CA GLY A 31 7.79 -53.55 -5.06
C GLY A 31 9.20 -53.52 -5.66
N ILE A 32 9.48 -54.30 -6.72
CA ILE A 32 10.78 -54.32 -7.42
C ILE A 32 10.92 -53.08 -8.31
N GLN A 33 9.85 -52.65 -9.00
CA GLN A 33 9.83 -51.39 -9.75
C GLN A 33 10.14 -50.19 -8.84
N LYS A 34 9.46 -50.10 -7.69
CA LYS A 34 9.67 -49.04 -6.70
C LYS A 34 11.10 -49.03 -6.15
N THR A 35 11.70 -50.21 -5.98
CA THR A 35 13.08 -50.37 -5.51
C THR A 35 14.09 -49.94 -6.57
N LEU A 36 13.87 -50.29 -7.84
CA LEU A 36 14.74 -49.90 -8.96
C LEU A 36 14.69 -48.38 -9.20
N VAL A 37 13.49 -47.79 -9.24
CA VAL A 37 13.31 -46.32 -9.39
C VAL A 37 13.97 -45.56 -8.24
N LYS A 38 13.83 -46.05 -6.99
CA LYS A 38 14.48 -45.44 -5.83
C LYS A 38 16.01 -45.52 -5.93
N LYS A 39 16.57 -46.65 -6.38
CA LYS A 39 18.02 -46.82 -6.54
C LYS A 39 18.59 -45.91 -7.64
N GLU A 40 17.86 -45.77 -8.74
CA GLU A 40 18.23 -44.87 -9.84
C GLU A 40 18.22 -43.41 -9.39
N LEU A 41 17.19 -42.98 -8.67
CA LEU A 41 17.12 -41.64 -8.07
C LEU A 41 18.27 -41.38 -7.09
N VAL A 42 18.59 -42.34 -6.21
CA VAL A 42 19.73 -42.24 -5.27
C VAL A 42 21.05 -42.06 -6.01
N ASN A 43 21.31 -42.88 -7.03
CA ASN A 43 22.54 -42.77 -7.82
C ASN A 43 22.63 -41.42 -8.54
N LYS A 44 21.51 -40.97 -9.13
CA LYS A 44 21.42 -39.68 -9.82
C LYS A 44 21.77 -38.52 -8.89
N VAL A 45 21.12 -38.44 -7.72
CA VAL A 45 21.33 -37.37 -6.74
C VAL A 45 22.77 -37.39 -6.20
N ASN A 46 23.33 -38.56 -5.92
CA ASN A 46 24.72 -38.69 -5.47
C ASN A 46 25.72 -38.23 -6.54
N ASN A 47 25.50 -38.58 -7.81
CA ASN A 47 26.35 -38.11 -8.91
C ASN A 47 26.32 -36.58 -9.05
N LEU A 48 25.15 -35.96 -8.87
CA LEU A 48 25.02 -34.50 -8.88
C LEU A 48 25.76 -33.85 -7.71
N LYS A 49 25.72 -34.46 -6.52
CA LYS A 49 26.52 -34.00 -5.37
C LYS A 49 28.02 -34.11 -5.65
N THR A 50 28.49 -35.23 -6.18
CA THR A 50 29.90 -35.40 -6.55
C THR A 50 30.33 -34.36 -7.61
N PHE A 51 29.45 -34.06 -8.57
CA PHE A 51 29.70 -33.01 -9.55
C PHE A 51 29.87 -31.63 -8.90
N LEU A 52 29.02 -31.29 -7.91
CA LEU A 52 29.17 -30.06 -7.12
C LEU A 52 30.49 -30.04 -6.33
N ASP A 53 30.81 -31.12 -5.62
CA ASP A 53 32.02 -31.23 -4.79
C ASP A 53 33.28 -31.01 -5.66
N ASN A 54 33.34 -31.67 -6.83
CA ASN A 54 34.43 -31.51 -7.79
C ASN A 54 34.53 -30.09 -8.35
N ALA A 55 33.39 -29.44 -8.65
CA ALA A 55 33.38 -28.07 -9.14
C ALA A 55 33.97 -27.09 -8.11
N ILE A 56 33.61 -27.26 -6.84
CA ILE A 56 34.13 -26.46 -5.72
C ILE A 56 35.63 -26.70 -5.54
N GLU A 57 36.08 -27.95 -5.52
CA GLU A 57 37.50 -28.30 -5.33
C GLU A 57 38.38 -27.75 -6.47
N ASN A 58 37.93 -27.89 -7.71
CA ASN A 58 38.63 -27.35 -8.87
C ASN A 58 38.72 -25.82 -8.83
N ALA A 59 37.63 -25.14 -8.46
CA ALA A 59 37.61 -23.68 -8.36
C ALA A 59 38.52 -23.16 -7.23
N LYS A 60 38.53 -23.85 -6.07
CA LYS A 60 39.45 -23.54 -4.97
C LYS A 60 40.91 -23.72 -5.40
N SER A 61 41.18 -24.81 -6.13
CA SER A 61 42.53 -25.09 -6.64
C SER A 61 42.99 -24.05 -7.66
N ALA A 62 42.11 -23.65 -8.59
CA ALA A 62 42.39 -22.62 -9.58
C ALA A 62 42.63 -21.23 -8.97
N ASN A 63 41.99 -20.93 -7.84
CA ASN A 63 42.10 -19.63 -7.15
C ASN A 63 43.01 -19.65 -5.92
N LYS A 64 43.89 -20.65 -5.79
CA LYS A 64 44.77 -20.81 -4.62
C LYS A 64 45.63 -19.58 -4.36
N SER A 65 46.20 -18.98 -5.40
CA SER A 65 47.04 -17.77 -5.27
C SER A 65 46.26 -16.58 -4.69
N LYS A 66 45.00 -16.41 -5.10
CA LYS A 66 44.12 -15.34 -4.57
C LYS A 66 43.75 -15.60 -3.12
N LEU A 67 43.53 -16.85 -2.74
CA LEU A 67 43.30 -17.23 -1.34
C LEU A 67 44.54 -16.96 -0.45
N ASP A 68 45.74 -17.27 -0.97
CA ASP A 68 47.00 -16.97 -0.29
C ASP A 68 47.19 -15.44 -0.13
N GLU A 69 46.82 -14.65 -1.14
CA GLU A 69 46.83 -13.18 -1.09
C GLU A 69 45.86 -12.61 -0.05
N ILE A 70 44.63 -13.11 0.00
CA ILE A 70 43.63 -12.75 1.02
C ILE A 70 44.20 -13.00 2.42
N THR A 71 44.73 -14.20 2.65
CA THR A 71 45.29 -14.61 3.96
C THR A 71 46.45 -13.69 4.37
N LYS A 72 47.34 -13.37 3.42
CA LYS A 72 48.46 -12.47 3.66
C LYS A 72 47.96 -11.06 4.03
N LYS A 73 46.97 -10.55 3.31
CA LYS A 73 46.44 -9.20 3.49
C LYS A 73 45.65 -9.05 4.79
N GLU A 74 44.93 -10.09 5.23
CA GLU A 74 44.34 -10.17 6.57
C GLU A 74 45.40 -9.97 7.66
N ALA A 75 46.51 -10.71 7.59
CA ALA A 75 47.60 -10.62 8.56
C ALA A 75 48.35 -9.28 8.50
N GLU A 76 48.35 -8.58 7.35
CA GLU A 76 48.91 -7.24 7.21
C GLU A 76 48.00 -6.17 7.84
N ILE A 77 46.68 -6.27 7.65
CA ILE A 77 45.68 -5.33 8.19
C ILE A 77 45.67 -5.31 9.72
N GLU A 78 45.89 -6.46 10.37
CA GLU A 78 46.01 -6.54 11.83
C GLU A 78 47.15 -5.68 12.39
N LYS A 79 48.21 -5.45 11.60
CA LYS A 79 49.41 -4.68 11.98
C LYS A 79 49.26 -3.18 11.72
N ILE A 80 48.21 -2.75 11.02
CA ILE A 80 47.99 -1.34 10.70
C ILE A 80 47.37 -0.64 11.91
N THR A 81 48.07 0.36 12.45
CA THR A 81 47.61 1.19 13.58
C THR A 81 46.87 2.46 13.14
N ASN A 82 47.12 2.94 11.93
CA ASN A 82 46.44 4.10 11.37
C ASN A 82 45.02 3.72 10.88
N ALA A 83 43.99 4.40 11.39
CA ALA A 83 42.59 4.07 11.11
C ALA A 83 42.19 4.21 9.63
N GLU A 84 42.70 5.23 8.93
CA GLU A 84 42.38 5.49 7.52
C GLU A 84 43.07 4.48 6.59
N ALA A 85 44.35 4.18 6.85
CA ALA A 85 45.08 3.14 6.14
C ALA A 85 44.46 1.75 6.38
N LYS A 86 44.01 1.47 7.61
CA LYS A 86 43.34 0.20 7.96
C LYS A 86 42.00 0.07 7.24
N LYS A 87 41.22 1.15 7.17
CA LYS A 87 39.96 1.20 6.41
C LYS A 87 40.19 0.90 4.93
N LYS A 88 41.11 1.63 4.28
CA LYS A 88 41.44 1.41 2.86
C LYS A 88 41.91 -0.03 2.59
N ALA A 89 42.82 -0.55 3.40
CA ALA A 89 43.30 -1.92 3.25
C ALA A 89 42.18 -2.96 3.45
N SER A 90 41.24 -2.69 4.37
CA SER A 90 40.06 -3.54 4.58
C SER A 90 39.10 -3.52 3.39
N GLU A 91 38.90 -2.37 2.73
CA GLU A 91 38.10 -2.24 1.50
C GLU A 91 38.73 -3.03 0.35
N GLU A 92 40.05 -2.95 0.18
CA GLU A 92 40.75 -3.73 -0.84
C GLU A 92 40.77 -5.23 -0.53
N LEU A 93 40.89 -5.64 0.75
CA LEU A 93 40.75 -7.03 1.17
C LEU A 93 39.33 -7.55 0.87
N GLN A 94 38.31 -6.73 1.13
CA GLN A 94 36.93 -7.09 0.84
C GLN A 94 36.75 -7.33 -0.66
N THR A 95 37.31 -6.47 -1.51
CA THR A 95 37.30 -6.65 -2.98
C THR A 95 37.92 -8.00 -3.38
N LEU A 96 39.10 -8.34 -2.85
CA LEU A 96 39.76 -9.63 -3.13
C LEU A 96 38.91 -10.84 -2.69
N LYS A 97 38.28 -10.74 -1.51
CA LYS A 97 37.36 -11.77 -0.99
C LYS A 97 36.14 -11.93 -1.89
N ASP A 98 35.57 -10.83 -2.35
CA ASP A 98 34.41 -10.83 -3.23
C ASP A 98 34.75 -11.47 -4.58
N GLU A 99 35.90 -11.12 -5.18
CA GLU A 99 36.37 -11.73 -6.43
C GLU A 99 36.66 -13.24 -6.27
N TYR A 100 37.27 -13.65 -5.16
CA TYR A 100 37.49 -15.06 -4.86
C TYR A 100 36.15 -15.79 -4.75
N GLN A 101 35.23 -15.24 -3.98
CA GLN A 101 33.90 -15.83 -3.78
C GLN A 101 33.11 -15.89 -5.09
N GLU A 102 33.18 -14.87 -5.93
CA GLU A 102 32.55 -14.84 -7.25
C GLU A 102 33.09 -15.96 -8.15
N SER A 103 34.40 -16.22 -8.12
CA SER A 103 34.98 -17.33 -8.88
C SER A 103 34.47 -18.70 -8.41
N ILE A 104 34.38 -18.89 -7.09
CA ILE A 104 33.78 -20.11 -6.51
C ILE A 104 32.29 -20.22 -6.89
N ASP A 105 31.54 -19.11 -6.76
CA ASP A 105 30.12 -19.02 -7.08
C ASP A 105 29.83 -19.36 -8.54
N SER A 106 30.61 -18.82 -9.47
CA SER A 106 30.50 -19.11 -10.90
C SER A 106 30.78 -20.58 -11.19
N ALA A 107 31.72 -21.22 -10.51
CA ALA A 107 32.06 -22.61 -10.74
C ALA A 107 31.00 -23.59 -10.22
N LYS A 108 30.40 -23.31 -9.05
CA LYS A 108 29.35 -24.17 -8.48
C LYS A 108 27.97 -23.97 -9.12
N TYR A 109 27.71 -22.80 -9.73
CA TYR A 109 26.39 -22.44 -10.26
C TYR A 109 25.74 -23.53 -11.14
N PRO A 110 26.43 -24.12 -12.15
CA PRO A 110 25.81 -25.15 -13.00
C PRO A 110 25.47 -26.44 -12.25
N ALA A 111 26.25 -26.79 -11.22
CA ALA A 111 26.00 -27.97 -10.39
C ALA A 111 24.82 -27.74 -9.44
N LEU A 112 24.77 -26.56 -8.82
CA LEU A 112 23.66 -26.13 -7.97
C LEU A 112 22.35 -26.05 -8.75
N GLU A 113 22.37 -25.53 -9.98
CA GLU A 113 21.19 -25.49 -10.86
C GLU A 113 20.62 -26.89 -11.10
N LYS A 114 21.47 -27.85 -11.47
CA LYS A 114 21.03 -29.24 -11.66
C LYS A 114 20.52 -29.86 -10.37
N LEU A 115 21.16 -29.61 -9.23
CA LEU A 115 20.68 -30.08 -7.94
C LEU A 115 19.32 -29.47 -7.56
N ALA A 116 19.09 -28.19 -7.86
CA ALA A 116 17.82 -27.54 -7.63
C ALA A 116 16.69 -28.14 -8.49
N GLN A 117 16.99 -28.45 -9.75
CA GLN A 117 16.02 -28.98 -10.72
C GLN A 117 15.76 -30.50 -10.57
N GLU A 118 16.80 -31.27 -10.30
CA GLU A 118 16.77 -32.73 -10.40
C GLU A 118 17.10 -33.44 -9.08
N GLY A 119 17.56 -32.71 -8.06
CA GLY A 119 17.77 -33.23 -6.71
C GLY A 119 16.46 -33.61 -6.04
N ASP A 120 16.56 -34.38 -4.94
CA ASP A 120 15.40 -34.76 -4.14
C ASP A 120 15.74 -34.78 -2.66
N SER A 121 15.09 -33.91 -1.88
CA SER A 121 15.34 -33.80 -0.43
C SER A 121 14.93 -35.04 0.39
N THR A 122 14.14 -35.95 -0.18
CA THR A 122 13.83 -37.26 0.42
C THR A 122 14.99 -38.25 0.31
N VAL A 123 15.95 -37.98 -0.57
CA VAL A 123 17.15 -38.79 -0.83
C VAL A 123 18.40 -38.14 -0.21
N LEU A 124 18.60 -36.86 -0.48
CA LEU A 124 19.72 -36.07 0.06
C LEU A 124 19.15 -34.83 0.75
N LYS A 125 19.17 -34.82 2.08
CA LYS A 125 18.60 -33.74 2.90
C LYS A 125 19.15 -32.36 2.50
N ASP A 126 20.44 -32.28 2.17
CA ASP A 126 21.12 -31.06 1.75
C ASP A 126 20.62 -30.49 0.41
N SER A 127 19.80 -31.23 -0.35
CA SER A 127 19.21 -30.72 -1.60
C SER A 127 18.41 -29.42 -1.38
N LYS A 128 17.78 -29.24 -0.22
CA LYS A 128 17.11 -27.98 0.12
C LYS A 128 18.08 -26.83 0.28
N LYS A 129 19.19 -27.07 0.98
CA LYS A 129 20.27 -26.10 1.16
C LYS A 129 20.90 -25.72 -0.18
N TYR A 130 21.23 -26.69 -1.02
CA TYR A 130 21.79 -26.44 -2.36
C TYR A 130 20.81 -25.68 -3.25
N THR A 131 19.51 -25.94 -3.13
CA THR A 131 18.46 -25.19 -3.84
C THR A 131 18.39 -23.75 -3.35
N ALA A 132 18.42 -23.53 -2.03
CA ALA A 132 18.50 -22.19 -1.45
C ALA A 132 19.73 -21.42 -1.94
N GLU A 133 20.89 -22.09 -1.98
CA GLU A 133 22.14 -21.52 -2.49
C GLU A 133 22.05 -21.18 -3.98
N TYR A 134 21.48 -22.06 -4.81
CA TYR A 134 21.18 -21.77 -6.21
C TYR A 134 20.33 -20.51 -6.36
N VAL A 135 19.24 -20.40 -5.60
CA VAL A 135 18.31 -19.26 -5.69
C VAL A 135 19.01 -17.94 -5.34
N VAL A 136 19.84 -17.92 -4.31
CA VAL A 136 20.62 -16.71 -3.94
C VAL A 136 21.57 -16.30 -5.07
N LEU A 137 22.30 -17.24 -5.65
CA LEU A 137 23.22 -16.94 -6.76
C LEU A 137 22.49 -16.56 -8.04
N ALA A 138 21.38 -17.24 -8.32
CA ALA A 138 20.55 -16.97 -9.49
C ALA A 138 19.93 -15.58 -9.43
N HIS A 139 19.48 -15.14 -8.25
CA HIS A 139 18.98 -13.79 -8.05
C HIS A 139 20.07 -12.72 -8.25
N LYS A 140 21.30 -12.93 -7.75
CA LYS A 140 22.43 -12.03 -8.03
C LYS A 140 22.74 -11.96 -9.53
N LYS A 141 22.77 -13.12 -10.20
CA LYS A 141 23.02 -13.22 -11.64
C LYS A 141 21.93 -12.55 -12.47
N PHE A 142 20.66 -12.73 -12.09
CA PHE A 142 19.52 -12.06 -12.72
C PHE A 142 19.69 -10.53 -12.70
N LYS A 143 20.01 -9.95 -11.54
CA LYS A 143 20.23 -8.49 -11.41
C LYS A 143 21.32 -7.99 -12.34
N SER A 144 22.48 -8.68 -12.34
CA SER A 144 23.59 -8.32 -13.23
C SER A 144 23.23 -8.43 -14.72
N GLU A 145 22.49 -9.46 -15.12
CA GLU A 145 22.05 -9.61 -16.51
C GLU A 145 20.98 -8.58 -16.91
N LEU A 146 20.09 -8.20 -15.98
CA LEU A 146 19.10 -7.13 -16.20
C LEU A 146 19.79 -5.77 -16.38
N ASP A 147 20.81 -5.46 -15.56
CA ASP A 147 21.60 -4.24 -15.70
C ASP A 147 22.33 -4.18 -17.05
N ASN A 148 22.80 -5.32 -17.56
CA ASN A 148 23.41 -5.40 -18.88
C ASN A 148 22.38 -5.25 -20.00
N LEU A 149 21.20 -5.87 -19.88
CA LEU A 149 20.09 -5.67 -20.80
C LEU A 149 19.70 -4.19 -20.88
N GLY A 150 19.63 -3.48 -19.74
CA GLY A 150 19.32 -2.05 -19.69
C GLY A 150 20.37 -1.14 -20.36
N LYS A 151 21.56 -1.65 -20.69
CA LYS A 151 22.55 -0.94 -21.54
C LYS A 151 22.30 -1.15 -23.03
N GLU A 152 21.54 -2.20 -23.39
CA GLU A 152 21.23 -2.57 -24.77
C GLU A 152 19.84 -2.10 -25.22
N VAL A 153 18.89 -1.97 -24.29
CA VAL A 153 17.51 -1.57 -24.57
C VAL A 153 17.01 -0.51 -23.58
N ASP A 154 16.06 0.33 -24.01
CA ASP A 154 15.39 1.28 -23.12
C ASP A 154 14.29 0.58 -22.30
N LEU A 155 14.54 0.35 -21.01
CA LEU A 155 13.56 -0.29 -20.12
C LEU A 155 12.40 0.64 -19.73
N ASN A 156 12.55 1.95 -19.85
CA ASN A 156 11.48 2.90 -19.50
C ASN A 156 10.60 3.22 -20.71
N TYR A 157 11.21 3.43 -21.88
CA TYR A 157 10.52 3.82 -23.11
C TYR A 157 10.86 2.89 -24.29
N PRO A 158 10.65 1.56 -24.13
CA PRO A 158 11.05 0.59 -25.15
C PRO A 158 10.33 0.85 -26.48
N SER A 159 11.03 0.60 -27.58
CA SER A 159 10.45 0.42 -28.91
C SER A 159 9.71 -0.91 -29.01
N LYS A 160 8.91 -1.05 -30.07
CA LYS A 160 8.27 -2.32 -30.42
C LYS A 160 9.28 -3.48 -30.54
N ASP A 161 10.44 -3.22 -31.13
CA ASP A 161 11.47 -4.25 -31.38
C ASP A 161 12.25 -4.62 -30.11
N GLU A 162 12.35 -3.71 -29.14
CA GLU A 162 12.98 -3.98 -27.85
C GLU A 162 12.08 -4.79 -26.91
N LEU A 163 10.75 -4.70 -27.07
CA LEU A 163 9.81 -5.41 -26.20
C LEU A 163 10.06 -6.93 -26.18
N SER A 164 10.31 -7.54 -27.35
CA SER A 164 10.55 -8.99 -27.43
C SER A 164 11.79 -9.40 -26.63
N LYS A 165 12.89 -8.65 -26.74
CA LYS A 165 14.12 -8.88 -25.97
C LYS A 165 13.87 -8.82 -24.46
N ILE A 166 13.10 -7.83 -24.02
CA ILE A 166 12.75 -7.65 -22.61
C ILE A 166 11.85 -8.81 -22.13
N THR A 167 10.78 -9.11 -22.85
CA THR A 167 9.86 -10.18 -22.46
C THR A 167 10.52 -11.56 -22.49
N ASP A 168 11.37 -11.83 -23.48
CA ASP A 168 12.12 -13.09 -23.61
C ASP A 168 13.14 -13.24 -22.48
N PHE A 169 13.79 -12.14 -22.08
CA PHE A 169 14.69 -12.12 -20.93
C PHE A 169 13.96 -12.58 -19.65
N TYR A 170 12.86 -11.93 -19.28
CA TYR A 170 12.08 -12.31 -18.10
C TYR A 170 11.51 -13.73 -18.24
N GLN A 171 11.00 -14.11 -19.41
CA GLN A 171 10.47 -15.45 -19.66
C GLN A 171 11.54 -16.53 -19.46
N SER A 172 12.78 -16.29 -19.91
CA SER A 172 13.88 -17.24 -19.75
C SER A 172 14.20 -17.51 -18.26
N TRP A 173 14.11 -16.49 -17.41
CA TRP A 173 14.33 -16.61 -15.97
C TRP A 173 13.17 -17.28 -15.26
N ILE A 174 11.93 -16.96 -15.65
CA ILE A 174 10.73 -17.66 -15.20
C ILE A 174 10.84 -19.17 -15.53
N ASP A 175 11.26 -19.51 -16.75
CA ASP A 175 11.42 -20.89 -17.20
C ASP A 175 12.53 -21.65 -16.46
N LYS A 176 13.64 -20.97 -16.13
CA LYS A 176 14.68 -21.55 -15.26
C LYS A 176 14.12 -21.91 -13.88
N PHE A 177 13.36 -21.01 -13.26
CA PHE A 177 12.80 -21.23 -11.92
C PHE A 177 11.61 -22.22 -11.93
N ASN A 178 10.86 -22.31 -13.04
CA ASN A 178 9.82 -23.33 -13.24
C ASN A 178 10.35 -24.76 -13.17
N LYS A 179 11.64 -24.98 -13.46
CA LYS A 179 12.29 -26.29 -13.41
C LYS A 179 12.74 -26.69 -12.00
N ILE A 180 12.74 -25.77 -11.03
CA ILE A 180 13.15 -26.10 -9.65
C ILE A 180 12.19 -27.14 -9.07
N SER A 181 12.75 -28.22 -8.53
CA SER A 181 11.97 -29.31 -7.94
C SER A 181 11.28 -28.83 -6.67
N LYS A 182 9.94 -28.94 -6.63
CA LYS A 182 9.14 -28.63 -5.43
C LYS A 182 9.53 -29.47 -4.21
N ASN A 183 10.06 -30.68 -4.42
CA ASN A 183 10.55 -31.53 -3.32
C ASN A 183 11.75 -30.90 -2.60
N ASN A 184 12.47 -29.98 -3.24
CA ASN A 184 13.62 -29.30 -2.65
C ASN A 184 13.25 -27.97 -1.98
N LEU A 185 11.97 -27.58 -2.01
CA LEU A 185 11.52 -26.35 -1.38
C LEU A 185 10.93 -26.61 0.02
N ASP A 186 10.96 -25.56 0.81
CA ASP A 186 10.22 -25.38 2.05
C ASP A 186 9.51 -24.02 2.01
N VAL A 187 8.88 -23.60 3.10
CA VAL A 187 8.14 -22.33 3.16
C VAL A 187 9.00 -21.14 2.76
N VAL A 188 10.25 -21.08 3.22
CA VAL A 188 11.15 -19.94 3.02
C VAL A 188 11.67 -19.90 1.59
N SER A 189 12.18 -21.02 1.10
CA SER A 189 12.65 -21.13 -0.28
C SER A 189 11.51 -21.03 -1.31
N THR A 190 10.28 -21.44 -0.95
CA THR A 190 9.08 -21.18 -1.77
C THR A 190 8.77 -19.70 -1.83
N ALA A 191 8.84 -18.97 -0.71
CA ALA A 191 8.67 -17.52 -0.69
C ALA A 191 9.64 -16.83 -1.67
N TRP A 192 10.91 -17.24 -1.66
CA TRP A 192 11.93 -16.70 -2.56
C TRP A 192 11.69 -17.06 -4.02
N VAL A 193 11.49 -18.34 -4.33
CA VAL A 193 11.32 -18.83 -5.70
C VAL A 193 10.04 -18.28 -6.32
N SER A 194 8.91 -18.44 -5.65
CA SER A 194 7.62 -17.97 -6.15
C SER A 194 7.54 -16.45 -6.16
N GLY A 195 8.11 -15.76 -5.16
CA GLY A 195 8.14 -14.30 -5.12
C GLY A 195 8.94 -13.71 -6.28
N LEU A 196 10.15 -14.21 -6.54
CA LEU A 196 10.98 -13.77 -7.67
C LEU A 196 10.31 -14.06 -9.01
N LYS A 197 9.72 -15.26 -9.18
CA LYS A 197 8.96 -15.58 -10.38
C LYS A 197 7.80 -14.62 -10.60
N TYR A 198 7.05 -14.31 -9.55
CA TYR A 198 5.91 -13.40 -9.65
C TYR A 198 6.35 -11.99 -10.06
N ASP A 199 7.45 -11.49 -9.49
CA ASP A 199 8.02 -10.18 -9.87
C ASP A 199 8.41 -10.16 -11.36
N TRP A 200 9.06 -11.21 -11.86
CA TRP A 200 9.39 -11.35 -13.27
C TRP A 200 8.15 -11.50 -14.17
N GLU A 201 7.11 -12.20 -13.70
CA GLU A 201 5.84 -12.31 -14.41
C GLU A 201 5.15 -10.96 -14.52
N ILE A 202 5.09 -10.18 -13.44
CA ILE A 202 4.57 -8.81 -13.46
C ILE A 202 5.36 -7.99 -14.50
N ALA A 203 6.69 -7.99 -14.43
CA ALA A 203 7.53 -7.22 -15.34
C ALA A 203 7.21 -7.57 -16.80
N LYS A 204 7.22 -8.87 -17.10
CA LYS A 204 6.90 -9.41 -18.43
C LYS A 204 5.50 -9.01 -18.88
N ASP A 205 4.49 -9.13 -18.02
CA ASP A 205 3.10 -8.83 -18.34
C ASP A 205 2.92 -7.31 -18.61
N VAL A 206 3.61 -6.45 -17.87
CA VAL A 206 3.63 -5.00 -18.10
C VAL A 206 4.21 -4.68 -19.49
N TYR A 207 5.39 -5.22 -19.83
CA TYR A 207 5.97 -4.99 -21.16
C TYR A 207 5.10 -5.59 -22.28
N ALA A 208 4.61 -6.83 -22.11
CA ALA A 208 3.80 -7.53 -23.10
C ALA A 208 2.42 -6.90 -23.32
N SER A 209 1.91 -6.12 -22.35
CA SER A 209 0.65 -5.39 -22.49
C SER A 209 0.73 -4.17 -23.41
N GLU A 210 1.94 -3.74 -23.79
CA GLU A 210 2.20 -2.53 -24.58
C GLU A 210 1.67 -1.25 -23.94
N LEU A 211 1.71 -1.16 -22.60
CA LEU A 211 1.40 0.06 -21.84
C LEU A 211 2.15 1.31 -22.34
N ARG A 212 3.32 1.14 -22.98
CA ARG A 212 4.05 2.21 -23.67
C ARG A 212 3.20 3.03 -24.66
N LEU A 213 2.18 2.43 -25.29
CA LEU A 213 1.37 3.07 -26.35
C LEU A 213 0.45 4.17 -25.82
N VAL A 214 0.21 4.19 -24.51
CA VAL A 214 -0.51 5.26 -23.81
C VAL A 214 0.43 6.13 -22.97
N GLY A 215 1.75 5.98 -23.16
CA GLY A 215 2.77 6.79 -22.51
C GLY A 215 3.21 6.24 -21.15
N ALA A 216 2.97 4.95 -20.88
CA ALA A 216 3.31 4.36 -19.60
C ALA A 216 4.79 3.99 -19.46
N TYR A 217 5.34 4.09 -18.24
CA TYR A 217 6.66 3.57 -17.88
C TYR A 217 6.78 3.26 -16.36
N LEU A 218 7.90 2.67 -15.94
CA LEU A 218 8.15 2.16 -14.57
C LEU A 218 9.28 2.93 -13.83
N GLU A 219 9.17 4.26 -13.66
CA GLU A 219 10.23 5.07 -12.98
C GLU A 219 10.58 4.56 -11.58
N TRP A 220 9.57 4.16 -10.81
CA TRP A 220 9.72 3.75 -9.40
C TRP A 220 10.01 2.25 -9.27
N GLY A 221 10.06 1.50 -10.38
CA GLY A 221 10.19 0.06 -10.36
C GLY A 221 8.89 -0.67 -9.99
N LEU A 222 9.01 -1.98 -9.77
CA LEU A 222 7.83 -2.87 -9.71
C LEU A 222 7.10 -2.91 -8.35
N ASN A 223 7.69 -2.32 -7.31
CA ASN A 223 7.21 -2.51 -5.94
C ASN A 223 6.16 -1.49 -5.49
N TYR A 224 6.12 -0.31 -6.09
CA TYR A 224 5.36 0.83 -5.54
C TYR A 224 3.92 0.97 -6.06
N ALA A 225 3.42 0.04 -6.86
CA ALA A 225 2.06 0.11 -7.44
C ALA A 225 1.74 1.40 -8.24
N TYR A 226 2.76 2.08 -8.77
CA TYR A 226 2.62 3.22 -9.70
C TYR A 226 3.13 2.82 -11.10
N PRO A 227 2.29 2.21 -11.96
CA PRO A 227 2.61 2.24 -13.37
C PRO A 227 2.42 3.70 -13.76
N ILE A 228 3.50 4.42 -14.11
CA ILE A 228 3.36 5.83 -14.49
C ILE A 228 2.68 5.82 -15.83
N ASN A 229 1.36 5.95 -15.82
CA ASN A 229 0.55 6.10 -17.00
C ASN A 229 -0.59 7.04 -16.64
N SER A 230 -0.98 7.87 -17.60
CA SER A 230 -1.94 8.99 -17.50
C SER A 230 -1.50 10.23 -16.70
N PHE A 231 -0.21 10.58 -16.78
CA PHE A 231 0.25 11.98 -16.74
C PHE A 231 -0.17 12.83 -15.53
N TYR A 232 -0.70 12.23 -14.46
CA TYR A 232 -1.01 12.93 -13.23
C TYR A 232 0.30 13.35 -12.58
N ARG A 233 0.65 14.63 -12.75
CA ARG A 233 1.93 15.26 -12.38
C ARG A 233 3.17 14.77 -13.15
N THR A 234 3.13 13.62 -13.83
CA THR A 234 4.31 13.08 -14.54
C THR A 234 4.52 13.63 -15.94
N ILE A 235 3.49 14.17 -16.61
CA ILE A 235 3.67 14.91 -17.88
C ILE A 235 4.62 16.10 -17.73
N ASN A 236 4.60 16.68 -16.54
CA ASN A 236 5.44 17.78 -16.12
C ASN A 236 6.91 17.40 -15.84
N LYS A 237 7.26 16.10 -15.97
CA LYS A 237 8.62 15.57 -15.85
C LYS A 237 9.23 15.22 -17.22
N ILE A 238 8.51 15.39 -18.32
CA ILE A 238 9.04 15.11 -19.66
C ILE A 238 10.21 16.05 -19.94
N THR A 239 11.32 15.48 -20.40
CA THR A 239 12.54 16.18 -20.73
C THR A 239 12.84 16.05 -22.22
N ALA A 240 13.79 16.85 -22.71
CA ALA A 240 14.26 16.74 -24.09
C ALA A 240 14.76 15.32 -24.43
N GLU A 241 15.30 14.59 -23.45
CA GLU A 241 15.85 13.24 -23.60
C GLU A 241 14.77 12.18 -23.90
N ASN A 242 13.59 12.30 -23.28
CA ASN A 242 12.54 11.29 -23.38
C ASN A 242 11.33 11.71 -24.25
N ALA A 243 11.15 13.00 -24.54
CA ALA A 243 10.01 13.52 -25.31
C ALA A 243 9.81 12.80 -26.65
N GLU A 244 10.86 12.64 -27.46
CA GLU A 244 10.78 11.99 -28.78
C GLU A 244 10.43 10.50 -28.66
N LYS A 245 10.93 9.81 -27.64
CA LYS A 245 10.67 8.38 -27.40
C LYS A 245 9.21 8.16 -27.00
N ILE A 246 8.69 9.00 -26.12
CA ILE A 246 7.27 8.99 -25.71
C ILE A 246 6.39 9.30 -26.92
N GLN A 247 6.72 10.36 -27.67
CA GLN A 247 5.97 10.75 -28.86
C GLN A 247 5.91 9.63 -29.90
N ARG A 248 7.03 8.94 -30.15
CA ARG A 248 7.08 7.75 -31.03
C ARG A 248 6.08 6.69 -30.57
N ASN A 249 6.13 6.31 -29.29
CA ASN A 249 5.24 5.27 -28.75
C ASN A 249 3.76 5.68 -28.82
N LEU A 250 3.43 6.94 -28.55
CA LEU A 250 2.06 7.45 -28.68
C LEU A 250 1.58 7.47 -30.14
N LYS A 251 2.45 7.80 -31.10
CA LYS A 251 2.13 7.75 -32.54
C LYS A 251 1.77 6.34 -33.00
N GLU A 252 2.54 5.33 -32.59
CA GLU A 252 2.20 3.93 -32.83
C GLU A 252 0.83 3.55 -32.22
N GLY A 253 0.52 4.11 -31.03
CA GLY A 253 -0.79 3.96 -30.40
C GLY A 253 -1.93 4.53 -31.24
N LEU A 254 -1.72 5.67 -31.91
CA LEU A 254 -2.70 6.28 -32.81
C LEU A 254 -3.01 5.41 -34.03
N GLU A 255 -2.01 4.74 -34.58
CA GLU A 255 -2.17 3.82 -35.71
C GLU A 255 -3.07 2.62 -35.35
N SER A 256 -3.06 2.26 -34.07
CA SER A 256 -3.67 1.04 -33.54
C SER A 256 -4.93 1.29 -32.69
N ASN A 257 -5.42 2.54 -32.68
CA ASN A 257 -6.56 2.98 -31.87
C ASN A 257 -6.41 2.72 -30.36
N VAL A 258 -5.17 2.82 -29.86
CA VAL A 258 -4.79 2.73 -28.44
C VAL A 258 -4.50 4.14 -27.94
N VAL A 259 -5.56 4.85 -27.56
CA VAL A 259 -5.53 6.28 -27.21
C VAL A 259 -6.28 6.48 -25.91
N LEU A 260 -5.83 7.39 -25.03
CA LEU A 260 -6.57 7.73 -23.81
C LEU A 260 -7.90 8.45 -24.14
N SER A 261 -8.84 8.48 -23.18
CA SER A 261 -10.10 9.20 -23.35
C SER A 261 -9.90 10.71 -23.45
N LYS A 262 -10.81 11.43 -24.12
CA LYS A 262 -10.71 12.89 -24.25
C LYS A 262 -10.69 13.61 -22.90
N VAL A 263 -11.46 13.14 -21.92
CA VAL A 263 -11.46 13.70 -20.56
C VAL A 263 -10.09 13.57 -19.90
N VAL A 264 -9.43 12.39 -19.98
CA VAL A 264 -8.08 12.19 -19.43
C VAL A 264 -7.04 13.04 -20.17
N ILE A 265 -7.08 13.07 -21.50
CA ILE A 265 -6.17 13.90 -22.29
C ILE A 265 -6.32 15.38 -21.91
N LYS A 266 -7.55 15.86 -21.74
CA LYS A 266 -7.82 17.25 -21.33
C LYS A 266 -7.23 17.58 -19.96
N ASN A 267 -7.34 16.67 -18.99
CA ASN A 267 -6.69 16.84 -17.68
C ASN A 267 -5.17 17.01 -17.81
N ASN A 268 -4.54 16.20 -18.66
CA ASN A 268 -3.10 16.23 -18.87
C ASN A 268 -2.65 17.51 -19.57
N ILE A 269 -3.45 17.99 -20.54
CA ILE A 269 -3.20 19.27 -21.22
C ILE A 269 -3.28 20.44 -20.23
N LYS A 270 -4.32 20.47 -19.40
CA LYS A 270 -4.44 21.47 -18.34
C LYS A 270 -3.20 21.46 -17.43
N GLU A 271 -2.73 20.28 -17.05
CA GLU A 271 -1.64 20.10 -16.10
C GLU A 271 -0.30 20.69 -16.60
N PHE A 272 0.12 20.40 -17.83
CA PHE A 272 1.35 20.99 -18.36
C PHE A 272 1.20 22.45 -18.77
N LEU A 273 0.01 22.88 -19.19
CA LEU A 273 -0.25 24.29 -19.48
C LEU A 273 -0.09 25.15 -18.22
N SER A 274 -0.70 24.73 -17.12
CA SER A 274 -0.59 25.42 -15.83
C SER A 274 0.84 25.51 -15.32
N LYS A 275 1.72 24.56 -15.64
CA LYS A 275 3.11 24.54 -15.17
C LYS A 275 4.09 25.19 -16.14
N SER A 276 4.13 24.73 -17.38
CA SER A 276 5.14 25.13 -18.38
C SER A 276 4.79 26.38 -19.17
N TYR A 277 3.51 26.80 -19.16
CA TYR A 277 3.02 27.93 -19.97
C TYR A 277 2.24 28.97 -19.14
N SER A 278 2.47 29.01 -17.83
CA SER A 278 1.78 29.92 -16.88
C SER A 278 1.97 31.39 -17.24
N GLU A 279 3.18 31.80 -17.67
CA GLU A 279 3.47 33.17 -18.09
C GLU A 279 2.68 33.57 -19.34
N GLN A 280 2.60 32.68 -20.34
CA GLN A 280 1.88 32.95 -21.59
C GLN A 280 0.38 33.02 -21.35
N LEU A 281 -0.15 32.17 -20.46
CA LEU A 281 -1.55 32.20 -20.06
C LEU A 281 -1.88 33.45 -19.24
N LEU A 282 -0.97 33.90 -18.36
CA LEU A 282 -1.13 35.16 -17.62
C LEU A 282 -1.11 36.37 -18.57
N ALA A 283 -0.20 36.36 -19.56
CA ALA A 283 -0.16 37.39 -20.60
C ALA A 283 -1.45 37.42 -21.42
N PHE A 284 -2.00 36.27 -21.81
CA PHE A 284 -3.31 36.16 -22.45
C PHE A 284 -4.42 36.73 -21.56
N ALA A 285 -4.47 36.35 -20.29
CA ALA A 285 -5.49 36.81 -19.36
C ALA A 285 -5.46 38.33 -19.14
N LYS A 286 -4.27 38.96 -19.18
CA LYS A 286 -4.08 40.41 -19.07
C LYS A 286 -4.20 41.17 -20.40
N GLY A 287 -4.11 40.49 -21.53
CA GLY A 287 -4.15 41.08 -22.87
C GLY A 287 -5.55 41.57 -23.27
N THR A 288 -5.75 41.88 -24.55
CA THR A 288 -7.06 42.32 -25.09
C THR A 288 -7.86 41.20 -25.77
N GLU A 289 -7.19 40.12 -26.20
CA GLU A 289 -7.81 38.96 -26.85
C GLU A 289 -8.84 38.27 -25.95
N LYS A 290 -9.98 37.82 -26.49
CA LYS A 290 -11.04 37.15 -25.72
C LYS A 290 -10.86 35.63 -25.64
N GLU A 291 -10.21 35.06 -26.64
CA GLU A 291 -9.91 33.64 -26.76
C GLU A 291 -8.60 33.47 -27.52
N LYS A 292 -7.93 32.33 -27.30
CA LYS A 292 -6.68 31.97 -27.98
C LYS A 292 -6.58 30.46 -28.11
N SER A 293 -6.04 29.94 -29.20
CA SER A 293 -5.85 28.49 -29.32
C SER A 293 -4.75 28.02 -28.36
N VAL A 294 -4.88 26.78 -27.90
CA VAL A 294 -3.84 26.17 -27.04
C VAL A 294 -2.51 26.03 -27.81
N LEU A 295 -2.56 25.79 -29.13
CA LEU A 295 -1.37 25.75 -29.98
C LEU A 295 -0.63 27.08 -30.00
N GLU A 296 -1.33 28.20 -30.15
CA GLU A 296 -0.70 29.54 -30.12
C GLU A 296 -0.08 29.86 -28.75
N ILE A 297 -0.70 29.40 -27.65
CA ILE A 297 -0.08 29.51 -26.31
C ILE A 297 1.25 28.76 -26.27
N ILE A 298 1.25 27.51 -26.75
CA ILE A 298 2.45 26.66 -26.77
C ILE A 298 3.55 27.27 -27.65
N GLU A 299 3.21 27.74 -28.85
CA GLU A 299 4.15 28.31 -29.80
C GLU A 299 4.78 29.62 -29.31
N SER A 300 4.03 30.40 -28.54
CA SER A 300 4.50 31.68 -28.00
C SER A 300 5.58 31.56 -26.92
N ASN A 301 5.81 30.36 -26.37
CA ASN A 301 6.87 30.12 -25.41
C ASN A 301 8.18 29.70 -26.10
N ASN A 302 9.22 30.51 -25.92
CA ASN A 302 10.56 30.28 -26.47
C ASN A 302 11.56 29.70 -25.46
N SER A 303 11.20 29.54 -24.19
CA SER A 303 12.07 29.00 -23.14
C SER A 303 11.94 27.48 -22.96
N ILE A 304 10.88 26.87 -23.49
CA ILE A 304 10.70 25.41 -23.49
C ILE A 304 11.57 24.77 -24.58
N ASP A 305 12.24 23.67 -24.23
CA ASP A 305 13.04 22.88 -25.17
C ASP A 305 12.23 22.48 -26.41
N ALA A 306 12.88 22.51 -27.58
CA ALA A 306 12.20 22.28 -28.86
C ALA A 306 11.53 20.91 -28.94
N LYS A 307 12.15 19.84 -28.41
CA LYS A 307 11.59 18.48 -28.43
C LYS A 307 10.38 18.36 -27.52
N VAL A 308 10.44 18.98 -26.35
CA VAL A 308 9.32 19.03 -25.41
C VAL A 308 8.16 19.84 -25.98
N LYS A 309 8.45 20.97 -26.65
CA LYS A 309 7.44 21.80 -27.32
C LYS A 309 6.74 21.05 -28.47
N GLU A 310 7.50 20.32 -29.29
CA GLU A 310 6.94 19.49 -30.37
C GLU A 310 6.07 18.34 -29.82
N PHE A 311 6.48 17.70 -28.72
CA PHE A 311 5.62 16.74 -28.02
C PHE A 311 4.31 17.36 -27.57
N HIS A 312 4.34 18.52 -26.91
CA HIS A 312 3.12 19.20 -26.46
C HIS A 312 2.20 19.56 -27.63
N LYS A 313 2.75 20.07 -28.75
CA LYS A 313 1.99 20.36 -29.97
C LYS A 313 1.32 19.11 -30.53
N PHE A 314 2.06 18.00 -30.64
CA PHE A 314 1.52 16.71 -31.06
C PHE A 314 0.37 16.25 -30.14
N TYR A 315 0.56 16.38 -28.81
CA TYR A 315 -0.40 15.91 -27.82
C TYR A 315 -1.73 16.66 -27.86
N VAL A 316 -1.70 17.99 -27.98
CA VAL A 316 -2.93 18.82 -28.05
C VAL A 316 -3.65 18.76 -29.39
N SER A 317 -2.95 18.33 -30.45
CA SER A 317 -3.49 18.33 -31.81
C SER A 317 -3.84 16.90 -32.26
N GLU A 318 -2.86 16.14 -32.75
CA GLU A 318 -3.03 14.81 -33.31
C GLU A 318 -3.59 13.82 -32.27
N TYR A 319 -2.98 13.77 -31.08
CA TYR A 319 -3.34 12.78 -30.06
C TYR A 319 -4.75 13.02 -29.50
N TYR A 320 -5.07 14.26 -29.09
CA TYR A 320 -6.40 14.62 -28.60
C TYR A 320 -7.52 14.37 -29.62
N LYS A 321 -7.29 14.71 -30.90
CA LYS A 321 -8.31 14.56 -31.96
C LYS A 321 -8.62 13.10 -32.28
N LYS A 322 -7.68 12.18 -32.05
CA LYS A 322 -7.85 10.76 -32.38
C LYS A 322 -8.79 10.01 -31.43
N SER A 323 -8.88 10.45 -30.17
CA SER A 323 -9.70 9.77 -29.15
C SER A 323 -11.20 9.77 -29.52
N ASP A 324 -11.83 8.59 -29.46
CA ASP A 324 -13.22 8.34 -29.87
C ASP A 324 -14.16 7.95 -28.72
N HIS A 325 -13.66 7.94 -27.47
CA HIS A 325 -14.39 7.56 -26.27
C HIS A 325 -14.13 8.51 -25.10
N GLY A 326 -14.97 8.43 -24.05
CA GLY A 326 -14.94 9.36 -22.92
C GLY A 326 -14.89 10.81 -23.40
N LEU A 327 -15.80 11.16 -24.32
CA LEU A 327 -15.72 12.36 -25.15
C LEU A 327 -15.90 13.66 -24.35
N GLY A 328 -16.67 13.62 -23.27
CA GLY A 328 -17.01 14.79 -22.46
C GLY A 328 -17.61 15.91 -23.32
N GLU A 329 -17.09 17.13 -23.17
CA GLU A 329 -17.52 18.28 -23.97
C GLU A 329 -17.17 18.14 -25.48
N ASN A 330 -16.30 17.19 -25.83
CA ASN A 330 -15.92 16.84 -27.21
C ASN A 330 -15.49 18.03 -28.07
N ILE A 331 -14.55 18.81 -27.56
CA ILE A 331 -14.06 20.03 -28.22
C ILE A 331 -13.31 19.65 -29.51
N GLY A 332 -13.59 20.38 -30.60
CA GLY A 332 -12.90 20.17 -31.89
C GLY A 332 -11.53 20.83 -31.96
N GLU A 333 -11.45 22.10 -31.54
CA GLU A 333 -10.22 22.88 -31.41
C GLU A 333 -10.09 23.38 -29.97
N LEU A 334 -9.00 23.01 -29.31
CA LEU A 334 -8.74 23.41 -27.93
C LEU A 334 -8.35 24.89 -27.88
N LYS A 335 -9.13 25.67 -27.13
CA LYS A 335 -8.95 27.11 -26.91
C LYS A 335 -9.02 27.44 -25.43
N VAL A 336 -8.37 28.53 -25.05
CA VAL A 336 -8.51 29.16 -23.75
C VAL A 336 -9.36 30.43 -23.84
N TYR A 337 -10.09 30.75 -22.78
CA TYR A 337 -11.03 31.87 -22.69
C TYR A 337 -10.84 32.63 -21.37
N LYS A 338 -11.15 33.94 -21.39
CA LYS A 338 -11.21 34.76 -20.18
C LYS A 338 -12.49 34.57 -19.39
N ASP A 339 -13.60 34.35 -20.11
CA ASP A 339 -14.91 34.11 -19.53
C ASP A 339 -15.23 32.61 -19.58
N ASN A 340 -16.02 32.12 -18.60
CA ASN A 340 -16.43 30.72 -18.52
C ASN A 340 -17.50 30.35 -19.57
N LYS A 341 -17.14 30.36 -20.87
CA LYS A 341 -18.06 30.11 -21.99
C LYS A 341 -18.60 28.67 -22.03
N LEU A 342 -17.85 27.71 -21.49
CA LEU A 342 -18.19 26.28 -21.55
C LEU A 342 -18.96 25.80 -20.31
N ASN A 343 -19.27 26.68 -19.36
CA ASN A 343 -19.89 26.32 -18.07
C ASN A 343 -19.06 25.27 -17.31
N GLU A 344 -17.76 25.49 -17.23
CA GLU A 344 -16.82 24.69 -16.45
C GLU A 344 -17.17 24.81 -14.97
N LEU A 345 -17.29 23.67 -14.30
CA LEU A 345 -17.64 23.58 -12.88
C LEU A 345 -16.40 23.50 -12.00
N GLU A 346 -15.35 22.86 -12.49
CA GLU A 346 -14.12 22.59 -11.73
C GLU A 346 -12.90 22.35 -12.62
N ASN A 347 -11.74 22.15 -12.00
CA ASN A 347 -10.46 21.84 -12.67
C ASN A 347 -10.05 22.88 -13.73
N THR A 348 -10.47 24.14 -13.55
CA THR A 348 -10.07 25.27 -14.39
C THR A 348 -8.56 25.52 -14.30
N ILE A 349 -8.01 26.28 -15.25
CA ILE A 349 -6.61 26.73 -15.15
C ILE A 349 -6.57 27.89 -14.16
N GLU A 350 -5.77 27.73 -13.11
CA GLU A 350 -5.56 28.75 -12.08
C GLU A 350 -4.07 29.12 -12.04
N ILE A 351 -3.78 30.42 -12.10
CA ILE A 351 -2.42 30.96 -12.20
C ILE A 351 -2.24 32.01 -11.12
N PHE A 352 -1.25 31.85 -10.26
CA PHE A 352 -0.90 32.85 -9.27
C PHE A 352 -0.06 33.96 -9.90
N ASP A 353 -0.56 35.19 -9.88
CA ASP A 353 0.14 36.37 -10.37
C ASP A 353 0.96 37.01 -9.26
N ASN A 354 2.27 36.76 -9.26
CA ASN A 354 3.19 37.30 -8.26
C ASN A 354 3.16 38.84 -8.15
N MET A 355 2.77 39.57 -9.20
CA MET A 355 2.72 41.03 -9.16
C MET A 355 1.48 41.56 -8.45
N SER A 356 0.31 40.97 -8.72
CA SER A 356 -0.95 41.37 -8.08
C SER A 356 -1.25 40.62 -6.80
N GLN A 357 -0.50 39.55 -6.50
CA GLN A 357 -0.77 38.60 -5.42
C GLN A 357 -2.18 38.00 -5.50
N GLN A 358 -2.69 37.79 -6.72
CA GLN A 358 -4.02 37.24 -6.98
C GLN A 358 -3.96 36.03 -7.92
N THR A 359 -4.91 35.10 -7.73
CA THR A 359 -5.11 33.98 -8.64
C THR A 359 -5.99 34.40 -9.81
N VAL A 360 -5.47 34.31 -11.02
CA VAL A 360 -6.19 34.54 -12.27
C VAL A 360 -6.71 33.21 -12.80
N LYS A 361 -7.99 33.15 -13.17
CA LYS A 361 -8.61 31.97 -13.78
C LYS A 361 -8.64 32.09 -15.30
N VAL A 362 -8.31 30.99 -15.97
CA VAL A 362 -8.42 30.82 -17.42
C VAL A 362 -9.30 29.59 -17.69
N TYR A 363 -10.25 29.74 -18.61
CA TYR A 363 -11.24 28.73 -18.94
C TYR A 363 -10.94 28.07 -20.29
N GLY A 364 -11.65 27.01 -20.64
CA GLY A 364 -11.59 26.28 -21.92
C GLY A 364 -11.11 24.83 -21.81
N LEU A 365 -10.51 24.46 -20.67
CA LEU A 365 -9.98 23.12 -20.38
C LEU A 365 -10.47 22.53 -19.06
N GLY A 366 -11.32 23.24 -18.33
CA GLY A 366 -11.95 22.76 -17.11
C GLY A 366 -12.96 21.64 -17.38
N LEU A 367 -13.44 21.00 -16.31
CA LEU A 367 -14.46 19.96 -16.39
C LEU A 367 -15.85 20.59 -16.33
N THR A 368 -16.64 20.36 -17.38
CA THR A 368 -18.06 20.67 -17.46
C THR A 368 -18.89 19.51 -16.90
N GLN A 369 -20.19 19.70 -16.72
CA GLN A 369 -21.09 18.59 -16.36
C GLN A 369 -21.02 17.44 -17.38
N LYS A 370 -20.86 17.72 -18.69
CA LYS A 370 -20.72 16.67 -19.71
C LYS A 370 -19.44 15.86 -19.54
N ASP A 371 -18.35 16.48 -19.10
CA ASP A 371 -17.12 15.76 -18.79
C ASP A 371 -17.25 14.90 -17.53
N LEU A 372 -17.93 15.42 -16.49
CA LEU A 372 -18.16 14.69 -15.24
C LEU A 372 -19.07 13.47 -15.44
N ASP A 373 -20.06 13.57 -16.32
CA ASP A 373 -21.02 12.51 -16.64
C ASP A 373 -20.56 11.60 -17.79
N ALA A 374 -19.39 11.87 -18.39
CA ALA A 374 -18.87 11.07 -19.51
C ALA A 374 -18.62 9.63 -19.07
N LYS A 375 -19.24 8.68 -19.78
CA LYS A 375 -19.02 7.23 -19.58
C LYS A 375 -17.83 6.74 -20.41
N GLY A 376 -17.26 5.62 -19.97
CA GLY A 376 -16.16 4.98 -20.69
C GLY A 376 -14.91 5.86 -20.76
N VAL A 377 -14.59 6.56 -19.66
CA VAL A 377 -13.42 7.44 -19.56
C VAL A 377 -12.14 6.68 -19.18
N GLY A 378 -12.26 5.47 -18.63
CA GLY A 378 -11.12 4.64 -18.24
C GLY A 378 -10.63 3.68 -19.33
N LEU A 379 -9.60 2.91 -18.99
CA LEU A 379 -8.79 2.17 -19.97
C LEU A 379 -9.55 1.06 -20.68
N TYR A 380 -10.49 0.38 -20.03
CA TYR A 380 -11.28 -0.69 -20.65
C TYR A 380 -12.05 -0.25 -21.91
N SER A 381 -12.34 1.04 -22.05
CA SER A 381 -13.04 1.58 -23.24
C SER A 381 -12.13 1.73 -24.47
N ILE A 382 -10.82 1.51 -24.32
CA ILE A 382 -9.87 1.50 -25.44
C ILE A 382 -10.10 0.22 -26.25
N LYS A 383 -10.59 0.38 -27.49
CA LYS A 383 -10.89 -0.75 -28.38
C LYS A 383 -9.65 -1.49 -28.86
N GLY A 384 -8.56 -0.76 -29.13
CA GLY A 384 -7.36 -1.34 -29.73
C GLY A 384 -7.59 -1.85 -31.15
N SER A 385 -6.78 -2.83 -31.56
CA SER A 385 -6.87 -3.52 -32.87
C SER A 385 -6.39 -4.97 -32.75
N ASP A 386 -6.76 -5.83 -33.72
CA ASP A 386 -6.29 -7.22 -33.78
C ASP A 386 -4.76 -7.36 -33.91
N GLN A 387 -4.08 -6.30 -34.34
CA GLN A 387 -2.62 -6.28 -34.54
C GLN A 387 -1.86 -5.84 -33.29
N THR A 388 -2.54 -5.36 -32.25
CA THR A 388 -1.95 -4.72 -31.06
C THR A 388 -2.72 -5.04 -29.78
N THR A 389 -2.48 -4.27 -28.71
CA THR A 389 -3.19 -4.35 -27.42
C THR A 389 -4.57 -3.69 -27.43
N ASP A 390 -5.34 -3.91 -26.36
CA ASP A 390 -6.63 -3.30 -26.06
C ASP A 390 -6.71 -2.84 -24.59
N GLY A 391 -7.78 -2.13 -24.24
CA GLY A 391 -8.01 -1.62 -22.89
C GLY A 391 -8.02 -2.69 -21.81
N LYS A 392 -8.53 -3.89 -22.13
CA LYS A 392 -8.58 -5.02 -21.21
C LYS A 392 -7.19 -5.52 -20.87
N LYS A 393 -6.32 -5.73 -21.86
CA LYS A 393 -4.95 -6.20 -21.67
C LYS A 393 -4.11 -5.17 -20.91
N LEU A 394 -4.25 -3.89 -21.27
CA LEU A 394 -3.59 -2.78 -20.58
C LEU A 394 -3.92 -2.75 -19.09
N TYR A 395 -5.21 -2.73 -18.75
CA TYR A 395 -5.62 -2.64 -17.35
C TYR A 395 -5.40 -3.94 -16.57
N SER A 396 -5.48 -5.12 -17.20
CA SER A 396 -5.22 -6.39 -16.50
C SER A 396 -3.78 -6.50 -16.02
N ALA A 397 -2.81 -5.99 -16.82
CA ALA A 397 -1.41 -5.93 -16.40
C ALA A 397 -1.22 -4.95 -15.22
N ILE A 398 -1.84 -3.75 -15.30
CA ILE A 398 -1.87 -2.78 -14.20
C ILE A 398 -2.50 -3.38 -12.94
N LEU A 399 -3.62 -4.09 -13.07
CA LEU A 399 -4.34 -4.64 -11.93
C LEU A 399 -3.55 -5.76 -11.24
N LYS A 400 -2.93 -6.67 -12.02
CA LYS A 400 -2.03 -7.69 -11.46
C LYS A 400 -0.85 -7.05 -10.76
N PHE A 401 -0.25 -6.03 -11.37
CA PHE A 401 0.82 -5.23 -10.78
C PHE A 401 0.42 -4.58 -9.45
N SER A 402 -0.71 -3.88 -9.41
CA SER A 402 -1.17 -3.13 -8.24
C SER A 402 -1.68 -4.03 -7.13
N THR A 403 -2.38 -5.12 -7.45
CA THR A 403 -2.97 -6.03 -6.45
C THR A 403 -2.01 -7.14 -6.03
N THR A 404 -0.97 -7.42 -6.83
CA THR A 404 -0.07 -8.59 -6.72
C THR A 404 -0.82 -9.92 -6.55
N SER A 405 -1.97 -9.99 -7.22
CA SER A 405 -2.83 -11.16 -7.27
C SER A 405 -3.33 -11.39 -8.70
N ASN A 406 -3.75 -12.61 -9.00
CA ASN A 406 -4.44 -12.94 -10.24
C ASN A 406 -5.97 -12.71 -10.16
N ASP A 407 -6.45 -11.89 -9.23
CA ASP A 407 -7.88 -11.52 -9.15
C ASP A 407 -8.30 -10.73 -10.41
N THR A 408 -9.43 -11.10 -10.99
CA THR A 408 -10.03 -10.37 -12.12
C THR A 408 -10.60 -9.01 -11.67
N ALA A 409 -10.75 -8.07 -12.61
CA ALA A 409 -11.39 -6.78 -12.35
C ALA A 409 -12.77 -6.92 -11.69
N GLN A 410 -13.58 -7.91 -12.11
CA GLN A 410 -14.88 -8.19 -11.49
C GLN A 410 -14.75 -8.67 -10.03
N GLN A 411 -13.77 -9.51 -9.69
CA GLN A 411 -13.55 -9.96 -8.31
C GLN A 411 -13.07 -8.81 -7.41
N VAL A 412 -12.20 -7.93 -7.94
CA VAL A 412 -11.73 -6.74 -7.23
C VAL A 412 -12.88 -5.75 -7.02
N PHE A 413 -13.72 -5.56 -8.04
CA PHE A 413 -14.95 -4.76 -7.96
C PHE A 413 -15.91 -5.29 -6.89
N ASP A 414 -16.26 -6.58 -6.95
CA ASP A 414 -17.25 -7.20 -6.06
C ASP A 414 -16.80 -7.16 -4.60
N SER A 415 -15.51 -7.41 -4.34
CA SER A 415 -14.94 -7.32 -2.98
C SER A 415 -14.92 -5.89 -2.46
N GLY A 416 -14.49 -4.92 -3.28
CA GLY A 416 -14.53 -3.50 -2.91
C GLY A 416 -15.95 -3.00 -2.62
N TYR A 417 -16.91 -3.35 -3.46
CA TYR A 417 -18.31 -2.93 -3.30
C TYR A 417 -18.94 -3.55 -2.03
N THR A 418 -18.71 -4.84 -1.80
CA THR A 418 -19.26 -5.55 -0.65
C THR A 418 -18.71 -5.00 0.66
N THR A 419 -17.40 -4.81 0.75
CA THR A 419 -16.76 -4.27 1.96
C THR A 419 -17.15 -2.83 2.23
N THR A 420 -17.29 -2.02 1.16
CA THR A 420 -17.80 -0.66 1.23
C THR A 420 -19.21 -0.62 1.83
N THR A 421 -20.16 -1.29 1.20
CA THR A 421 -21.57 -1.21 1.61
C THR A 421 -21.79 -1.82 3.00
N THR A 422 -21.00 -2.84 3.36
CA THR A 422 -21.02 -3.45 4.71
C THR A 422 -20.53 -2.48 5.78
N ALA A 423 -19.39 -1.83 5.59
CA ALA A 423 -18.91 -0.83 6.54
C ALA A 423 -19.88 0.37 6.65
N ALA A 424 -20.41 0.89 5.54
CA ALA A 424 -21.41 1.97 5.56
C ALA A 424 -22.70 1.57 6.33
N LYS A 425 -23.14 0.32 6.20
CA LYS A 425 -24.25 -0.22 6.99
C LYS A 425 -23.92 -0.22 8.48
N ASN A 426 -22.75 -0.70 8.88
CA ASN A 426 -22.36 -0.73 10.29
C ASN A 426 -22.11 0.69 10.85
N MET A 427 -21.63 1.64 10.04
CA MET A 427 -21.56 3.06 10.41
C MET A 427 -22.93 3.63 10.75
N LYS A 428 -23.98 3.32 9.96
CA LYS A 428 -25.36 3.73 10.26
C LYS A 428 -25.90 3.09 11.54
N LEU A 429 -25.58 1.81 11.80
CA LEU A 429 -25.93 1.14 13.06
C LEU A 429 -25.26 1.82 14.26
N THR A 430 -23.99 2.20 14.13
CA THR A 430 -23.28 2.97 15.16
C THR A 430 -23.91 4.34 15.37
N GLY A 431 -24.25 5.07 14.31
CA GLY A 431 -24.99 6.33 14.43
C GLY A 431 -26.32 6.18 15.17
N ALA A 432 -27.05 5.09 14.93
CA ALA A 432 -28.30 4.80 15.63
C ALA A 432 -28.09 4.49 17.11
N ALA A 433 -27.04 3.72 17.44
CA ALA A 433 -26.67 3.42 18.82
C ALA A 433 -26.23 4.67 19.60
N VAL A 434 -25.43 5.53 18.97
CA VAL A 434 -25.03 6.84 19.53
C VAL A 434 -26.23 7.73 19.76
N ALA A 435 -27.12 7.84 18.76
CA ALA A 435 -28.36 8.62 18.89
C ALA A 435 -29.22 8.12 20.06
N LYS A 436 -29.36 6.80 20.22
CA LYS A 436 -30.06 6.19 21.36
C LYS A 436 -29.39 6.53 22.68
N LEU A 437 -28.07 6.41 22.78
CA LEU A 437 -27.32 6.67 24.01
C LEU A 437 -27.42 8.14 24.45
N ILE A 438 -27.33 9.08 23.50
CA ILE A 438 -27.39 10.52 23.77
C ILE A 438 -28.82 10.98 24.07
N THR A 439 -29.81 10.53 23.29
CA THR A 439 -31.20 11.01 23.43
C THR A 439 -32.04 10.23 24.44
N GLY A 440 -31.57 9.05 24.86
CA GLY A 440 -32.35 8.11 25.67
C GLY A 440 -33.51 7.44 24.93
N LYS A 441 -33.63 7.60 23.61
CA LYS A 441 -34.75 7.10 22.80
C LYS A 441 -34.27 6.33 21.57
N GLU A 442 -34.93 5.21 21.28
CA GLU A 442 -34.72 4.43 20.05
C GLU A 442 -35.13 5.20 18.78
N ASN A 443 -36.29 5.86 18.85
CA ASN A 443 -36.89 6.59 17.72
C ASN A 443 -37.09 8.07 18.06
N GLY A 444 -37.42 8.86 17.03
CA GLY A 444 -37.66 10.29 17.15
C GLY A 444 -36.47 11.13 16.69
N VAL A 445 -36.78 12.39 16.37
CA VAL A 445 -35.83 13.32 15.78
C VAL A 445 -34.63 13.55 16.71
N TRP A 446 -33.42 13.45 16.16
CA TRP A 446 -32.21 13.94 16.79
C TRP A 446 -31.57 14.97 15.87
N ALA A 447 -31.68 16.24 16.27
CA ALA A 447 -31.17 17.37 15.52
C ALA A 447 -30.35 18.32 16.43
N PRO A 448 -29.15 17.90 16.88
CA PRO A 448 -28.36 18.71 17.80
C PRO A 448 -27.82 19.97 17.13
N LYS A 449 -27.58 20.99 17.95
CA LYS A 449 -26.78 22.16 17.57
C LYS A 449 -25.31 21.85 17.81
N ILE A 450 -24.46 22.19 16.85
CA ILE A 450 -23.01 22.01 16.92
C ILE A 450 -22.30 23.28 16.49
N LYS A 451 -21.09 23.48 17.00
CA LYS A 451 -20.14 24.45 16.46
C LYS A 451 -19.38 23.77 15.32
N TYR A 452 -19.50 24.32 14.11
CA TYR A 452 -18.95 23.73 12.89
C TYR A 452 -18.26 24.78 12.04
N ASP A 453 -17.02 24.50 11.67
CA ASP A 453 -16.23 25.27 10.73
C ASP A 453 -16.35 24.67 9.32
N GLU A 454 -17.01 25.40 8.40
CA GLU A 454 -17.31 24.90 7.06
C GLU A 454 -16.12 25.04 6.09
N ASP A 455 -15.25 26.02 6.29
CA ASP A 455 -14.08 26.31 5.45
C ASP A 455 -12.74 26.05 6.15
N GLY A 456 -12.73 25.63 7.41
CA GLY A 456 -11.55 25.17 8.13
C GLY A 456 -10.58 26.32 8.44
N ILE A 457 -9.39 26.33 7.84
CA ILE A 457 -8.43 27.44 8.00
C ILE A 457 -8.83 28.71 7.22
N GLY A 458 -10.01 28.69 6.58
CA GLY A 458 -10.56 29.80 5.81
C GLY A 458 -10.89 31.04 6.66
N PRO A 459 -11.32 32.14 6.00
CA PRO A 459 -11.57 33.41 6.67
C PRO A 459 -12.85 33.44 7.53
N ASN A 460 -13.73 32.44 7.42
CA ASN A 460 -14.96 32.45 8.20
C ASN A 460 -14.73 31.86 9.60
N GLU A 461 -15.49 32.34 10.57
CA GLU A 461 -15.49 31.75 11.91
C GLU A 461 -16.46 30.56 11.96
N ALA A 462 -16.15 29.57 12.80
CA ALA A 462 -17.03 28.45 13.09
C ALA A 462 -18.39 28.93 13.61
N LYS A 463 -19.48 28.37 13.07
CA LYS A 463 -20.86 28.81 13.36
C LYS A 463 -21.63 27.72 14.09
N GLU A 464 -22.63 28.15 14.86
CA GLU A 464 -23.63 27.22 15.38
C GLU A 464 -24.59 26.83 14.25
N ILE A 465 -24.65 25.53 13.95
CA ILE A 465 -25.58 24.96 12.97
C ILE A 465 -26.39 23.85 13.60
N THR A 466 -27.57 23.57 13.04
CA THR A 466 -28.36 22.39 13.38
C THR A 466 -28.12 21.30 12.34
N VAL A 467 -27.76 20.11 12.80
CA VAL A 467 -27.55 18.93 11.94
C VAL A 467 -28.67 17.93 12.13
N ASN A 468 -29.32 17.49 11.06
CA ASN A 468 -30.52 16.64 11.13
C ASN A 468 -30.16 15.16 11.03
N ILE A 469 -29.64 14.59 12.11
CA ILE A 469 -28.99 13.28 12.10
C ILE A 469 -29.98 12.12 12.03
N ARG A 470 -31.03 12.15 12.85
CA ARG A 470 -32.03 11.06 12.93
C ARG A 470 -33.42 11.61 12.66
N ASN A 471 -34.16 10.98 11.75
CA ASN A 471 -35.54 11.36 11.48
C ASN A 471 -36.54 10.72 12.46
N GLU A 472 -37.83 11.02 12.32
CA GLU A 472 -38.89 10.48 13.20
C GLU A 472 -38.95 8.94 13.21
N LYS A 473 -38.60 8.30 12.09
CA LYS A 473 -38.60 6.83 11.93
C LYS A 473 -37.36 6.15 12.54
N GLY A 474 -36.39 6.93 13.04
CA GLY A 474 -35.14 6.41 13.58
C GLY A 474 -34.05 6.19 12.53
N GLU A 475 -34.25 6.61 11.28
CA GLU A 475 -33.25 6.46 10.21
C GLU A 475 -32.14 7.50 10.36
N ILE A 476 -30.89 7.07 10.22
CA ILE A 476 -29.69 7.91 10.33
C ILE A 476 -29.28 8.44 8.96
N ASP A 477 -29.17 9.76 8.86
CA ASP A 477 -28.42 10.42 7.79
C ASP A 477 -26.94 10.42 8.13
N LEU A 478 -26.18 9.62 7.38
CA LEU A 478 -24.75 9.46 7.62
C LEU A 478 -23.97 10.75 7.36
N ILE A 479 -24.39 11.58 6.39
CA ILE A 479 -23.72 12.84 6.07
C ILE A 479 -23.88 13.82 7.24
N GLU A 480 -25.09 13.94 7.77
CA GLU A 480 -25.36 14.79 8.93
C GLU A 480 -24.69 14.26 10.21
N PHE A 481 -24.63 12.94 10.40
CA PHE A 481 -23.86 12.34 11.50
C PHE A 481 -22.36 12.64 11.39
N ASN A 482 -21.79 12.61 10.19
CA ASN A 482 -20.38 12.94 9.96
C ASN A 482 -20.09 14.42 10.24
N LYS A 483 -21.01 15.33 9.89
CA LYS A 483 -20.90 16.74 10.30
C LYS A 483 -20.87 16.89 11.82
N TRP A 484 -21.71 16.12 12.53
CA TRP A 484 -21.68 16.06 13.99
C TRP A 484 -20.35 15.54 14.55
N LEU A 485 -19.72 14.56 13.89
CA LEU A 485 -18.39 14.06 14.25
C LEU A 485 -17.26 15.04 13.90
N ASN A 486 -17.50 15.99 12.99
CA ASN A 486 -16.54 17.02 12.59
C ASN A 486 -16.77 18.37 13.31
N GLN A 487 -17.55 18.40 14.38
CA GLN A 487 -17.67 19.58 15.23
C GLN A 487 -16.35 19.86 15.98
N GLU A 488 -16.09 21.14 16.29
CA GLU A 488 -14.79 21.65 16.76
C GLU A 488 -14.14 20.83 17.88
N GLN A 489 -14.92 20.45 18.91
CA GLN A 489 -14.40 19.73 20.09
C GLN A 489 -13.81 18.33 19.81
N PHE A 490 -14.03 17.76 18.62
CA PHE A 490 -13.41 16.50 18.21
C PHE A 490 -11.99 16.63 17.65
N PHE A 491 -11.45 17.84 17.51
CA PHE A 491 -10.07 18.07 17.08
C PHE A 491 -9.26 18.69 18.22
N PHE A 492 -8.04 18.20 18.43
CA PHE A 492 -7.16 18.73 19.47
C PHE A 492 -6.74 20.16 19.12
N GLY A 493 -6.95 21.12 20.02
CA GLY A 493 -6.69 22.55 19.80
C GLY A 493 -7.90 23.33 19.30
N ARG A 494 -9.00 22.67 18.91
CA ARG A 494 -10.25 23.30 18.46
C ARG A 494 -11.37 23.26 19.48
N GLU A 495 -11.09 22.75 20.68
CA GLU A 495 -11.96 22.94 21.84
C GLU A 495 -12.24 24.43 22.08
N ASP A 496 -13.36 24.71 22.74
CA ASP A 496 -13.67 26.09 23.13
C ASP A 496 -12.52 26.70 23.94
N LYS A 497 -12.28 28.00 23.81
CA LYS A 497 -11.22 28.69 24.55
C LYS A 497 -11.36 28.49 26.06
N SER A 498 -12.58 28.27 26.57
CA SER A 498 -12.82 27.97 27.98
C SER A 498 -12.26 26.62 28.46
N TYR A 499 -11.95 25.69 27.56
CA TYR A 499 -11.31 24.42 27.91
C TYR A 499 -9.87 24.63 28.40
N TYR A 500 -9.10 25.50 27.75
CA TYR A 500 -7.70 25.74 28.10
C TYR A 500 -7.53 26.72 29.27
N THR A 501 -8.01 26.31 30.45
CA THR A 501 -7.86 27.06 31.71
C THR A 501 -6.39 27.10 32.16
N GLU A 502 -6.06 28.03 33.06
CA GLU A 502 -4.72 28.14 33.65
C GLU A 502 -4.25 26.84 34.30
N ASP A 503 -5.17 26.11 34.95
CA ASP A 503 -4.87 24.82 35.59
C ASP A 503 -4.55 23.73 34.56
N ILE A 504 -5.33 23.63 33.48
CA ILE A 504 -5.07 22.65 32.40
C ILE A 504 -3.73 22.94 31.74
N ILE A 505 -3.45 24.21 31.42
CA ILE A 505 -2.18 24.64 30.85
C ILE A 505 -1.01 24.29 31.79
N LYS A 506 -1.14 24.64 33.07
CA LYS A 506 -0.11 24.34 34.08
C LYS A 506 0.12 22.84 34.21
N ASN A 507 -0.93 22.03 34.15
CA ASN A 507 -0.82 20.56 34.17
C ASN A 507 -0.08 20.05 32.93
N LEU A 508 -0.41 20.52 31.73
CA LEU A 508 0.29 20.12 30.50
C LEU A 508 1.76 20.56 30.47
N ASP A 509 2.07 21.73 31.01
CA ASP A 509 3.45 22.24 31.10
C ASP A 509 4.29 21.50 32.15
N SER A 510 3.68 21.02 33.23
CA SER A 510 4.37 20.34 34.33
C SER A 510 4.33 18.81 34.26
N ASP A 511 3.54 18.22 33.35
CA ASP A 511 3.49 16.77 33.17
C ASP A 511 4.85 16.25 32.67
N GLY A 512 5.53 15.46 33.49
CA GLY A 512 6.79 14.82 33.16
C GLY A 512 6.67 13.83 31.99
N LYS A 513 5.49 13.26 31.73
CA LYS A 513 5.26 12.37 30.59
C LYS A 513 5.27 13.10 29.25
N LEU A 514 5.13 14.44 29.26
CA LEU A 514 5.14 15.29 28.08
C LEU A 514 6.47 16.04 27.88
N GLU A 515 7.52 15.70 28.62
CA GLU A 515 8.84 16.35 28.49
C GLU A 515 9.42 16.20 27.08
N ASP A 516 9.44 14.97 26.55
CA ASP A 516 9.91 14.69 25.20
C ASP A 516 9.03 15.37 24.14
N ALA A 517 7.71 15.41 24.35
CA ALA A 517 6.78 16.10 23.45
C ALA A 517 7.06 17.61 23.37
N ARG A 518 7.28 18.28 24.51
CA ARG A 518 7.64 19.71 24.55
C ARG A 518 8.99 19.96 23.86
N LYS A 519 9.99 19.10 24.09
CA LYS A 519 11.29 19.18 23.41
C LYS A 519 11.15 19.00 21.89
N ASN A 520 10.34 18.03 21.48
CA ASN A 520 10.05 17.72 20.08
C ASN A 520 9.36 18.92 19.39
N LEU A 521 8.27 19.44 19.95
CA LEU A 521 7.57 20.62 19.43
C LEU A 521 8.47 21.85 19.28
N LYS A 522 9.34 22.10 20.27
CA LYS A 522 10.33 23.17 20.20
C LYS A 522 11.28 22.99 19.02
N ASN A 523 11.82 21.78 18.84
CA ASN A 523 12.73 21.46 17.74
C ASN A 523 12.05 21.55 16.37
N LEU A 524 10.75 21.27 16.31
CA LEU A 524 9.92 21.34 15.10
C LEU A 524 9.38 22.75 14.80
N GLY A 525 9.72 23.76 15.61
CA GLY A 525 9.38 25.16 15.35
C GLY A 525 8.06 25.66 15.96
N TYR A 526 7.41 24.93 16.86
CA TYR A 526 6.11 25.30 17.44
C TYR A 526 6.20 26.26 18.64
N GLU A 527 7.39 26.55 19.17
CA GLU A 527 7.56 27.30 20.44
C GLU A 527 6.95 28.72 20.39
N HIS A 528 6.93 29.36 19.22
CA HIS A 528 6.36 30.69 19.03
C HIS A 528 4.84 30.75 19.29
N LEU A 529 4.15 29.60 19.25
CA LEU A 529 2.71 29.51 19.45
C LEU A 529 2.31 29.54 20.93
N LYS A 530 3.17 29.03 21.82
CA LYS A 530 2.84 28.70 23.23
C LYS A 530 2.24 29.87 24.03
N ASN A 531 2.76 31.07 23.82
CA ASN A 531 2.37 32.28 24.55
C ASN A 531 1.74 33.34 23.65
N SER A 532 1.09 32.93 22.54
CA SER A 532 0.50 33.85 21.57
C SER A 532 -1.03 33.69 21.50
N ASP A 533 -1.75 34.78 21.72
CA ASP A 533 -3.21 34.87 21.49
C ASP A 533 -3.54 35.29 20.04
N GLU A 534 -2.57 35.34 19.14
CA GLU A 534 -2.82 35.59 17.71
C GLU A 534 -3.74 34.51 17.14
N LYS A 535 -4.63 34.91 16.22
CA LYS A 535 -5.58 34.02 15.59
C LYS A 535 -4.89 33.09 14.58
N TYR A 536 -5.33 31.84 14.57
CA TYR A 536 -5.00 30.82 13.57
C TYR A 536 -6.32 30.14 13.15
N GLY A 537 -6.90 30.58 12.04
CA GLY A 537 -8.30 30.28 11.69
C GLY A 537 -9.26 30.77 12.78
N SER A 538 -10.14 29.87 13.25
CA SER A 538 -11.10 30.09 14.34
C SER A 538 -10.53 29.88 15.76
N ILE A 539 -9.25 29.55 15.91
CA ILE A 539 -8.57 29.33 17.21
C ILE A 539 -7.43 30.33 17.45
N THR A 540 -6.78 30.25 18.62
CA THR A 540 -5.54 30.99 18.92
C THR A 540 -4.30 30.10 18.75
N ASN A 541 -3.15 30.72 18.50
CA ASN A 541 -1.85 30.04 18.52
C ASN A 541 -1.62 29.27 19.84
N LYS A 542 -2.06 29.84 20.97
CA LYS A 542 -2.03 29.18 22.27
C LYS A 542 -2.86 27.88 22.28
N GLN A 543 -4.10 27.92 21.77
CA GLN A 543 -4.93 26.71 21.65
C GLN A 543 -4.27 25.66 20.75
N PHE A 544 -3.67 26.07 19.63
CA PHE A 544 -2.89 25.16 18.78
C PHE A 544 -1.81 24.45 19.60
N TYR A 545 -0.90 25.20 20.23
CA TYR A 545 0.22 24.60 20.96
C TYR A 545 -0.23 23.60 22.03
N TYR A 546 -1.23 23.95 22.85
CA TYR A 546 -1.71 23.06 23.90
C TYR A 546 -2.58 21.91 23.35
N GLY A 547 -3.24 22.10 22.20
CA GLY A 547 -3.85 21.03 21.41
C GLY A 547 -2.84 20.00 20.95
N ALA A 548 -1.69 20.44 20.44
CA ALA A 548 -0.61 19.53 20.06
C ALA A 548 -0.13 18.68 21.25
N LEU A 549 0.00 19.26 22.45
CA LEU A 549 0.36 18.50 23.66
C LEU A 549 -0.71 17.48 24.08
N GLU A 550 -1.99 17.82 23.97
CA GLU A 550 -3.08 16.88 24.21
C GLU A 550 -3.08 15.73 23.18
N ALA A 551 -2.77 16.01 21.91
CA ALA A 551 -2.59 14.98 20.89
C ALA A 551 -1.43 14.03 21.25
N PHE A 552 -0.27 14.57 21.65
CA PHE A 552 0.87 13.77 22.13
C PHE A 552 0.47 12.87 23.32
N LYS A 553 -0.32 13.39 24.26
CA LYS A 553 -0.85 12.62 25.40
C LYS A 553 -1.71 11.45 24.92
N ALA A 554 -2.63 11.68 23.99
CA ALA A 554 -3.52 10.65 23.44
C ALA A 554 -2.75 9.56 22.67
N TYR A 555 -1.82 9.94 21.78
CA TYR A 555 -1.03 8.98 21.02
C TYR A 555 -0.02 8.21 21.89
N SER A 556 0.54 8.84 22.91
CA SER A 556 1.41 8.16 23.89
C SER A 556 0.64 7.13 24.70
N GLN A 557 -0.58 7.46 25.16
CA GLN A 557 -1.45 6.49 25.84
C GLN A 557 -1.74 5.28 24.95
N PHE A 558 -2.00 5.51 23.67
CA PHE A 558 -2.27 4.42 22.73
C PHE A 558 -1.02 3.59 22.41
N ARG A 559 0.15 4.22 22.29
CA ARG A 559 1.42 3.50 22.19
C ARG A 559 1.61 2.55 23.35
N ASP A 560 1.42 3.02 24.58
CA ASP A 560 1.61 2.19 25.77
C ASP A 560 0.63 1.00 25.77
N THR A 561 -0.60 1.22 25.28
CA THR A 561 -1.61 0.17 25.10
C THR A 561 -1.15 -0.89 24.10
N THR A 562 -0.68 -0.47 22.92
CA THR A 562 -0.24 -1.39 21.86
C THR A 562 1.09 -2.10 22.19
N MET A 563 1.98 -1.45 22.94
CA MET A 563 3.19 -2.11 23.48
C MET A 563 2.84 -3.19 24.49
N ASN A 564 1.91 -2.91 25.42
CA ASN A 564 1.56 -3.85 26.49
C ASN A 564 0.68 -5.01 26.02
N GLU A 565 -0.36 -4.74 25.22
CA GLU A 565 -1.29 -5.76 24.75
C GLU A 565 -0.99 -6.20 23.30
N GLY A 566 -0.69 -5.28 22.39
CA GLY A 566 -0.47 -5.59 20.97
C GLY A 566 0.68 -6.57 20.74
N PHE A 567 1.82 -6.41 21.42
CA PHE A 567 2.93 -7.35 21.30
C PHE A 567 2.60 -8.79 21.71
N THR A 568 1.57 -8.99 22.53
CA THR A 568 1.20 -10.34 22.96
C THR A 568 0.63 -11.20 21.82
N TYR A 569 0.27 -10.59 20.68
CA TYR A 569 -0.18 -11.30 19.47
C TYR A 569 0.98 -11.78 18.59
N PHE A 570 2.22 -11.44 18.91
CA PHE A 570 3.40 -11.80 18.14
C PHE A 570 4.35 -12.70 18.96
N PRO A 571 5.08 -13.63 18.34
CA PRO A 571 6.03 -14.47 19.06
C PRO A 571 7.38 -13.79 19.29
N LYS A 572 7.71 -12.75 18.50
CA LYS A 572 8.93 -11.95 18.63
C LYS A 572 8.54 -10.49 18.82
N GLN A 573 9.29 -9.79 19.67
CA GLN A 573 9.10 -8.36 19.92
C GLN A 573 10.15 -7.57 19.15
N VAL A 574 9.71 -6.48 18.52
CA VAL A 574 10.59 -5.48 17.90
C VAL A 574 10.90 -4.37 18.93
N PRO A 575 11.91 -3.52 18.69
CA PRO A 575 12.21 -2.37 19.56
C PRO A 575 11.02 -1.42 19.68
N LYS A 576 11.00 -0.54 20.69
CA LYS A 576 9.93 0.46 20.84
C LYS A 576 9.99 1.53 19.72
N TYR A 577 8.85 2.13 19.36
CA TYR A 577 8.76 3.32 18.50
C TYR A 577 8.47 4.59 19.32
N GLY A 578 8.86 5.75 18.79
CA GLY A 578 8.59 7.06 19.39
C GLY A 578 7.35 7.73 18.78
N ILE A 579 6.92 8.85 19.35
CA ILE A 579 5.85 9.70 18.80
C ILE A 579 6.44 11.05 18.39
N THR A 580 6.05 11.58 17.23
CA THR A 580 6.49 12.91 16.75
C THR A 580 5.42 13.60 15.92
N SER A 581 5.66 14.86 15.58
CA SER A 581 4.86 15.61 14.60
C SER A 581 5.68 16.00 13.36
N TYR A 582 5.00 16.44 12.31
CA TYR A 582 5.61 17.19 11.21
C TYR A 582 6.16 18.54 11.69
N ALA A 583 7.21 19.02 11.04
CA ALA A 583 7.75 20.35 11.27
C ALA A 583 6.68 21.42 11.02
N PHE A 584 6.71 22.51 11.79
CA PHE A 584 5.72 23.57 11.64
C PHE A 584 5.70 24.08 10.20
N SER A 585 6.84 24.24 9.53
CA SER A 585 6.89 24.73 8.15
C SER A 585 6.23 23.82 7.10
N ASP A 586 6.08 22.53 7.38
CA ASP A 586 5.72 21.53 6.37
C ASP A 586 4.28 20.99 6.58
N ARG A 587 3.72 21.23 7.77
CA ARG A 587 2.46 20.64 8.27
C ARG A 587 1.24 20.79 7.34
N ASP A 588 1.14 21.86 6.57
CA ASP A 588 0.00 22.16 5.68
C ASP A 588 0.08 21.40 4.34
N SER A 589 1.24 20.83 4.04
CA SER A 589 1.50 20.00 2.86
C SER A 589 1.50 18.50 3.16
N GLU A 590 1.37 18.13 4.44
CA GLU A 590 1.46 16.76 4.94
C GLU A 590 0.08 16.16 5.25
N GLY A 591 0.01 14.82 5.29
CA GLY A 591 -1.19 14.09 5.65
C GLY A 591 -1.52 14.16 7.15
N VAL A 592 -2.55 13.42 7.57
CA VAL A 592 -2.95 13.32 8.99
C VAL A 592 -1.89 12.60 9.86
N GLY A 593 -1.04 11.79 9.24
CA GLY A 593 0.10 11.11 9.86
C GLY A 593 0.70 10.03 8.97
N ALA A 594 1.84 9.48 9.38
CA ALA A 594 2.56 8.39 8.75
C ALA A 594 3.58 7.75 9.71
N TYR A 595 4.00 6.53 9.44
CA TYR A 595 5.15 5.92 10.10
C TYR A 595 6.48 6.35 9.45
N ASN A 596 7.41 6.84 10.26
CA ASN A 596 8.78 7.14 9.84
C ASN A 596 9.76 6.15 10.47
N GLY A 597 10.26 5.20 9.67
CA GLY A 597 11.18 4.16 10.12
C GLY A 597 12.62 4.61 10.41
N GLU A 598 12.95 5.89 10.19
CA GLU A 598 14.28 6.49 10.37
C GLU A 598 14.30 7.53 11.49
N ALA A 599 13.15 7.86 12.08
CA ALA A 599 13.06 8.88 13.12
C ALA A 599 13.73 8.44 14.44
N GLU A 600 14.58 9.31 14.98
CA GLU A 600 15.24 9.16 16.29
C GLU A 600 14.74 10.23 17.26
N VAL A 601 13.50 10.08 17.74
CA VAL A 601 12.77 11.15 18.46
C VAL A 601 12.81 11.00 19.98
N GLU A 602 13.01 9.78 20.47
CA GLU A 602 13.04 9.44 21.90
C GLU A 602 14.18 8.46 22.18
N GLN A 603 14.81 8.54 23.36
CA GLN A 603 15.96 7.68 23.69
C GLN A 603 15.55 6.20 23.67
N GLY A 604 16.26 5.40 22.86
CA GLY A 604 16.03 3.96 22.72
C GLY A 604 14.79 3.60 21.91
N ALA A 605 14.13 4.57 21.28
CA ALA A 605 13.09 4.32 20.29
C ALA A 605 13.69 4.29 18.88
N PHE A 606 13.10 3.45 18.02
CA PHE A 606 13.58 3.20 16.68
C PHE A 606 12.43 3.40 15.68
N GLY A 607 12.51 4.48 14.92
CA GLY A 607 11.38 4.99 14.15
C GLY A 607 10.33 5.67 15.02
N ALA A 608 9.38 6.34 14.38
CA ALA A 608 8.32 7.06 15.05
C ALA A 608 7.01 6.99 14.28
N PHE A 609 5.91 7.03 15.03
CA PHE A 609 4.63 7.44 14.49
C PHE A 609 4.60 8.98 14.45
N THR A 610 4.55 9.53 13.24
CA THR A 610 4.42 10.96 12.97
C THR A 610 2.95 11.30 12.75
N PHE A 611 2.39 12.22 13.53
CA PHE A 611 1.03 12.74 13.32
C PHE A 611 1.05 14.23 12.96
N ASN A 612 -0.02 14.74 12.37
CA ASN A 612 -0.16 16.17 12.16
C ASN A 612 -0.69 16.87 13.41
N ALA A 613 0.15 17.66 14.07
CA ALA A 613 -0.24 18.42 15.25
C ALA A 613 -1.09 19.65 14.94
N ASP A 614 -1.25 20.03 13.66
CA ASP A 614 -2.10 21.14 13.27
C ASP A 614 -3.58 20.80 13.44
N PRO A 615 -4.35 21.58 14.25
CA PRO A 615 -5.75 21.28 14.52
C PRO A 615 -6.67 21.20 13.28
N TYR A 616 -6.28 21.81 12.16
CA TYR A 616 -7.06 21.75 10.91
C TYR A 616 -6.65 20.59 9.98
N TYR A 617 -5.48 19.98 10.21
CA TYR A 617 -4.96 18.86 9.43
C TYR A 617 -4.81 17.57 10.26
N SER A 618 -5.13 17.63 11.56
CA SER A 618 -5.04 16.50 12.49
C SER A 618 -6.15 15.47 12.30
N LEU A 619 -5.88 14.25 12.77
CA LEU A 619 -6.89 13.20 12.87
C LEU A 619 -7.89 13.54 14.00
N PRO A 620 -9.20 13.34 13.79
CA PRO A 620 -10.18 13.56 14.85
C PRO A 620 -10.03 12.55 16.00
N LYS A 621 -10.37 13.00 17.22
CA LYS A 621 -10.30 12.26 18.48
C LYS A 621 -11.01 10.91 18.45
N TRP A 622 -12.06 10.76 17.63
CA TRP A 622 -12.82 9.51 17.46
C TRP A 622 -12.15 8.49 16.52
N SER A 623 -11.03 8.80 15.87
CA SER A 623 -10.33 7.87 14.95
C SER A 623 -8.96 7.39 15.47
N VAL A 624 -8.48 7.92 16.60
CA VAL A 624 -7.15 7.67 17.18
C VAL A 624 -6.80 6.18 17.26
N THR A 625 -7.71 5.32 17.74
CA THR A 625 -7.43 3.88 17.91
C THR A 625 -7.13 3.17 16.58
N SER A 626 -7.88 3.45 15.51
CA SER A 626 -7.67 2.75 14.23
C SER A 626 -6.41 3.22 13.54
N PHE A 627 -6.26 4.54 13.44
CA PHE A 627 -5.09 5.11 12.79
C PHE A 627 -3.80 4.75 13.50
N ALA A 628 -3.81 4.74 14.84
CA ALA A 628 -2.64 4.31 15.57
C ALA A 628 -2.43 2.78 15.45
N ASN A 629 -3.45 1.93 15.31
CA ASN A 629 -3.26 0.52 14.95
C ASN A 629 -2.54 0.35 13.60
N HIS A 630 -2.78 1.27 12.66
CA HIS A 630 -2.13 1.29 11.34
C HIS A 630 -0.63 1.60 11.42
N GLU A 631 -0.25 2.60 12.23
CA GLU A 631 1.13 3.09 12.27
C GLU A 631 2.02 2.45 13.36
N SER A 632 1.40 1.83 14.38
CA SER A 632 2.09 1.33 15.58
C SER A 632 2.55 -0.14 15.51
N VAL A 633 2.79 -0.77 16.68
CA VAL A 633 3.06 -2.21 16.86
C VAL A 633 2.08 -3.09 16.11
N MET A 634 0.83 -2.68 15.99
CA MET A 634 -0.15 -3.49 15.28
C MET A 634 0.04 -3.39 13.76
N GLY A 635 0.66 -2.35 13.20
CA GLY A 635 0.79 -2.16 11.76
C GLY A 635 2.24 -1.97 11.29
N HIS A 636 2.55 -0.82 10.68
CA HIS A 636 3.80 -0.57 9.97
C HIS A 636 5.06 -0.74 10.80
N HIS A 637 5.08 -0.22 12.04
CA HIS A 637 6.26 -0.32 12.89
C HIS A 637 6.73 -1.77 13.05
N ASN A 638 5.82 -2.66 13.44
CA ASN A 638 6.17 -4.05 13.63
C ASN A 638 6.51 -4.72 12.31
N GLN A 639 5.74 -4.50 11.24
CA GLN A 639 6.03 -5.12 9.94
C GLN A 639 7.42 -4.77 9.41
N ILE A 640 7.81 -3.49 9.47
CA ILE A 640 9.12 -3.03 9.00
C ILE A 640 10.24 -3.59 9.87
N TYR A 641 10.13 -3.51 11.21
CA TYR A 641 11.20 -4.01 12.09
C TYR A 641 11.29 -5.54 12.12
N TYR A 642 10.18 -6.25 11.91
CA TYR A 642 10.22 -7.71 11.74
C TYR A 642 11.04 -8.10 10.52
N ALA A 643 10.84 -7.39 9.40
CA ALA A 643 11.63 -7.60 8.20
C ALA A 643 13.12 -7.23 8.42
N LYS A 644 13.42 -6.20 9.21
CA LYS A 644 14.81 -5.83 9.54
C LYS A 644 15.53 -6.85 10.43
N GLN A 645 14.84 -7.45 11.41
CA GLN A 645 15.48 -8.24 12.47
C GLN A 645 15.25 -9.75 12.38
N PHE A 646 14.14 -10.17 11.78
CA PHE A 646 13.63 -11.54 11.93
C PHE A 646 13.29 -12.22 10.60
N LEU A 647 13.76 -11.67 9.46
CA LEU A 647 13.68 -12.36 8.18
C LEU A 647 14.32 -13.74 8.27
N LYS A 648 13.57 -14.74 7.84
CA LYS A 648 14.00 -16.13 7.91
C LYS A 648 15.07 -16.41 6.86
N ASN A 649 16.09 -17.15 7.27
CA ASN A 649 17.18 -17.61 6.42
C ASN A 649 17.24 -19.14 6.37
N ILE A 650 17.97 -19.69 5.40
CA ILE A 650 18.24 -21.12 5.27
C ILE A 650 19.76 -21.29 5.41
N ASP A 651 20.25 -21.81 6.54
CA ASP A 651 21.68 -21.95 6.82
C ASP A 651 22.48 -20.65 6.58
N ASN A 652 21.98 -19.50 7.09
CA ASN A 652 22.52 -18.15 6.87
C ASN A 652 22.44 -17.63 5.42
N LEU A 653 21.84 -18.39 4.49
CA LEU A 653 21.54 -17.91 3.14
C LEU A 653 20.27 -17.06 3.17
N THR A 654 20.31 -15.95 2.44
CA THR A 654 19.16 -15.06 2.24
C THR A 654 19.29 -14.34 0.92
N ILE A 655 18.17 -14.03 0.28
CA ILE A 655 18.12 -13.10 -0.84
C ILE A 655 18.05 -11.64 -0.39
N GLY A 656 17.92 -11.39 0.92
CA GLY A 656 17.69 -10.08 1.52
C GLY A 656 16.20 -9.72 1.60
N ASN A 657 15.90 -8.52 2.08
CA ASN A 657 14.54 -7.96 2.03
C ASN A 657 14.29 -7.38 0.63
N VAL A 658 13.95 -8.22 -0.34
CA VAL A 658 13.87 -7.82 -1.76
C VAL A 658 12.46 -7.48 -2.23
N PHE A 659 11.46 -7.88 -1.46
CA PHE A 659 10.05 -7.63 -1.77
C PHE A 659 9.55 -6.47 -0.89
N ASP A 660 8.88 -5.51 -1.52
CA ASP A 660 8.38 -4.30 -0.85
C ASP A 660 7.07 -3.82 -1.49
N TYR A 661 6.14 -4.75 -1.75
CA TYR A 661 4.92 -4.41 -2.49
C TYR A 661 3.96 -3.56 -1.65
N THR A 662 3.54 -2.41 -2.19
CA THR A 662 2.52 -1.56 -1.57
C THR A 662 1.27 -2.35 -1.16
N SER A 663 0.83 -3.30 -2.00
CA SER A 663 -0.34 -4.13 -1.69
C SER A 663 -0.17 -4.97 -0.43
N TYR A 664 1.04 -5.43 -0.13
CA TYR A 664 1.34 -6.15 1.09
C TYR A 664 1.48 -5.17 2.26
N VAL A 665 2.29 -4.12 2.10
CA VAL A 665 2.66 -3.20 3.20
C VAL A 665 1.45 -2.47 3.76
N GLU A 666 0.66 -1.85 2.89
CA GLU A 666 -0.60 -1.17 3.24
C GLU A 666 -1.67 -2.18 3.63
N GLY A 667 -1.71 -3.32 2.93
CA GLY A 667 -2.66 -4.38 3.20
C GLY A 667 -2.48 -5.02 4.58
N TRP A 668 -1.23 -5.11 5.07
CA TRP A 668 -0.91 -5.52 6.43
C TRP A 668 -1.49 -4.54 7.46
N ALA A 669 -1.21 -3.25 7.30
CA ALA A 669 -1.68 -2.24 8.24
C ALA A 669 -3.23 -2.23 8.31
N LEU A 670 -3.90 -2.29 7.15
CA LEU A 670 -5.37 -2.40 7.06
C LEU A 670 -5.91 -3.73 7.61
N PHE A 671 -5.19 -4.84 7.44
CA PHE A 671 -5.54 -6.12 8.07
C PHE A 671 -5.49 -6.00 9.59
N MET A 672 -4.52 -5.26 10.11
CA MET A 672 -4.33 -5.10 11.53
C MET A 672 -5.30 -4.08 12.16
N GLU A 673 -5.77 -3.09 11.39
CA GLU A 673 -6.92 -2.26 11.79
C GLU A 673 -8.19 -3.11 11.96
N TRP A 674 -8.49 -4.00 11.00
CA TRP A 674 -9.57 -4.97 11.16
C TRP A 674 -9.32 -5.90 12.36
N PHE A 675 -8.09 -6.41 12.52
CA PHE A 675 -7.75 -7.27 13.63
C PHE A 675 -7.93 -6.56 14.97
N GLY A 676 -7.80 -5.23 15.05
CA GLY A 676 -8.19 -4.43 16.21
C GLY A 676 -9.65 -4.65 16.64
N ILE A 677 -10.57 -4.80 15.67
CA ILE A 677 -11.97 -5.16 15.93
C ILE A 677 -12.03 -6.57 16.53
N GLU A 678 -11.39 -7.56 15.90
CA GLU A 678 -11.36 -8.95 16.41
C GLU A 678 -10.68 -9.08 17.77
N ALA A 679 -9.70 -8.22 18.07
CA ALA A 679 -8.96 -8.16 19.32
C ALA A 679 -9.72 -7.44 20.44
N GLY A 680 -10.84 -6.76 20.12
CA GLY A 680 -11.69 -6.06 21.07
C GLY A 680 -11.18 -4.67 21.46
N TYR A 681 -10.46 -3.99 20.58
CA TYR A 681 -9.98 -2.61 20.81
C TYR A 681 -11.10 -1.57 20.83
N TYR A 682 -12.28 -1.92 20.30
CA TYR A 682 -13.43 -1.02 20.23
C TYR A 682 -14.66 -1.50 21.00
N GLY A 683 -14.62 -2.68 21.61
CA GLY A 683 -15.78 -3.31 22.23
C GLY A 683 -15.66 -4.83 22.27
N THR A 684 -16.73 -5.51 22.67
CA THR A 684 -16.82 -6.97 22.61
C THR A 684 -17.15 -7.42 21.18
N PRO A 685 -16.25 -8.13 20.49
CA PRO A 685 -16.45 -8.45 19.08
C PRO A 685 -17.64 -9.37 18.87
N ASN A 686 -18.33 -9.23 17.72
CA ASN A 686 -19.42 -10.11 17.33
C ASN A 686 -18.90 -11.27 16.47
N TYR A 687 -18.33 -12.28 17.12
CA TYR A 687 -17.73 -13.43 16.43
C TYR A 687 -18.74 -14.36 15.75
N GLU A 688 -20.02 -14.28 16.11
CA GLU A 688 -21.10 -15.12 15.55
C GLU A 688 -21.60 -14.61 14.18
N SER A 689 -21.31 -13.36 13.84
CA SER A 689 -21.60 -12.83 12.50
C SER A 689 -20.63 -13.40 11.47
N ASP A 690 -21.00 -13.44 10.19
CA ASP A 690 -20.05 -13.68 9.10
C ASP A 690 -19.46 -12.37 8.55
N ASP A 691 -19.94 -11.22 9.05
CA ASP A 691 -19.41 -9.91 8.73
C ASP A 691 -18.14 -9.61 9.54
N TYR A 692 -17.03 -9.35 8.84
CA TYR A 692 -15.75 -8.97 9.42
C TYR A 692 -15.77 -7.61 10.11
N TYR A 693 -16.67 -6.74 9.67
CA TYR A 693 -16.91 -5.43 10.25
C TYR A 693 -18.15 -5.45 11.14
N ALA A 694 -18.64 -6.62 11.58
CA ALA A 694 -19.86 -6.72 12.36
C ALA A 694 -19.87 -5.78 13.57
N PHE A 695 -21.02 -5.13 13.77
CA PHE A 695 -21.29 -4.32 14.95
C PHE A 695 -21.00 -5.11 16.25
N PRO A 696 -20.12 -4.62 17.14
CA PRO A 696 -19.81 -5.24 18.43
C PRO A 696 -21.07 -5.56 19.25
N THR A 697 -21.01 -6.65 20.01
CA THR A 697 -22.13 -7.08 20.87
C THR A 697 -22.27 -6.24 22.14
N SER A 698 -21.21 -5.50 22.51
CA SER A 698 -21.18 -4.60 23.67
C SER A 698 -20.07 -3.57 23.52
N PHE A 699 -20.32 -2.34 23.96
CA PHE A 699 -19.34 -1.24 24.00
C PHE A 699 -18.89 -0.87 25.42
N LYS A 700 -19.32 -1.64 26.43
CA LYS A 700 -19.06 -1.34 27.85
C LYS A 700 -17.58 -1.33 28.23
N THR A 701 -16.77 -2.11 27.52
CA THR A 701 -15.32 -2.22 27.74
C THR A 701 -14.62 -2.42 26.41
N ALA A 702 -13.41 -1.88 26.29
CA ALA A 702 -12.57 -2.06 25.13
C ALA A 702 -11.09 -2.11 25.53
N ARG A 703 -10.25 -2.66 24.64
CA ARG A 703 -8.78 -2.68 24.81
C ARG A 703 -8.08 -1.46 24.23
N GLY A 704 -8.79 -0.57 23.53
CA GLY A 704 -8.27 0.68 22.97
C GLY A 704 -8.15 1.80 24.01
N ILE A 705 -8.49 3.03 23.63
CA ILE A 705 -8.26 4.22 24.46
C ILE A 705 -9.00 4.24 25.81
N THR A 706 -10.07 3.46 25.99
CA THR A 706 -10.78 3.36 27.28
C THR A 706 -10.31 2.19 28.15
N ASN A 707 -9.17 1.57 27.83
CA ASN A 707 -8.73 0.35 28.51
C ASN A 707 -8.45 0.51 30.02
N PHE A 708 -8.31 1.74 30.51
CA PHE A 708 -8.14 2.04 31.92
C PHE A 708 -9.43 1.85 32.73
N VAL A 709 -10.61 1.85 32.07
CA VAL A 709 -11.89 1.53 32.72
C VAL A 709 -12.14 0.02 32.65
N LYS A 710 -12.24 -0.61 33.82
CA LYS A 710 -12.52 -2.05 34.00
C LYS A 710 -13.94 -2.29 34.51
N ALA A 711 -14.56 -1.30 35.15
CA ALA A 711 -15.92 -1.41 35.66
C ALA A 711 -16.95 -1.62 34.53
N THR A 712 -17.92 -2.49 34.78
CA THR A 712 -19.07 -2.75 33.87
C THR A 712 -20.42 -2.42 34.52
N GLU A 713 -20.38 -1.98 35.78
CA GLU A 713 -21.52 -1.61 36.60
C GLU A 713 -21.10 -0.48 37.56
N ALA A 714 -22.02 0.44 37.86
CA ALA A 714 -21.69 1.68 38.54
C ALA A 714 -21.11 1.47 39.94
N SER A 715 -21.55 0.43 40.65
CA SER A 715 -21.04 0.09 41.99
C SER A 715 -19.54 -0.17 42.03
N LYS A 716 -18.93 -0.56 40.89
CA LYS A 716 -17.51 -0.87 40.76
C LYS A 716 -16.66 0.27 40.17
N VAL A 717 -17.29 1.36 39.74
CA VAL A 717 -16.58 2.50 39.15
C VAL A 717 -15.75 3.21 40.23
N THR A 718 -14.46 3.41 39.97
CA THR A 718 -13.52 4.10 40.87
C THR A 718 -13.38 5.59 40.55
N ASP A 719 -12.84 6.35 41.50
CA ASP A 719 -12.60 7.79 41.31
C ASP A 719 -11.54 8.05 40.23
N GLU A 720 -10.55 7.16 40.07
CA GLU A 720 -9.57 7.22 38.99
C GLU A 720 -10.20 6.97 37.62
N GLU A 721 -11.17 6.05 37.51
CA GLU A 721 -11.91 5.82 36.26
C GLU A 721 -12.78 7.03 35.88
N ILE A 722 -13.45 7.64 36.87
CA ILE A 722 -14.22 8.89 36.68
C ILE A 722 -13.28 10.00 36.18
N LYS A 723 -12.15 10.21 36.85
CA LYS A 723 -11.16 11.22 36.47
C LYS A 723 -10.63 10.95 35.06
N GLY A 724 -10.25 9.71 34.77
CA GLY A 724 -9.72 9.32 33.47
C GLY A 724 -10.70 9.62 32.33
N MET A 725 -12.00 9.36 32.53
CA MET A 725 -13.01 9.67 31.51
C MET A 725 -13.32 11.16 31.37
N LYS A 726 -13.27 11.94 32.46
CA LYS A 726 -13.38 13.41 32.40
C LYS A 726 -12.22 14.05 31.63
N GLU A 727 -11.03 13.45 31.67
CA GLU A 727 -9.83 13.96 31.01
C GLU A 727 -9.59 13.39 29.61
N LEU A 728 -10.16 12.22 29.28
CA LEU A 728 -9.92 11.53 28.02
C LEU A 728 -10.29 12.41 26.81
N HIS A 729 -9.28 12.75 26.00
CA HIS A 729 -9.42 13.57 24.80
C HIS A 729 -10.12 14.92 25.06
N GLY A 730 -9.79 15.55 26.19
CA GLY A 730 -10.40 16.80 26.63
C GLY A 730 -11.86 16.67 27.10
N GLY A 731 -12.24 15.47 27.55
CA GLY A 731 -13.56 15.22 28.14
C GLY A 731 -14.70 15.22 27.14
N VAL A 732 -14.43 15.22 25.84
CA VAL A 732 -15.47 15.30 24.80
C VAL A 732 -16.56 14.23 24.96
N TYR A 733 -16.18 12.99 25.30
CA TYR A 733 -17.12 11.89 25.51
C TYR A 733 -17.94 12.05 26.80
N TRP A 734 -17.35 12.66 27.83
CA TRP A 734 -18.06 13.00 29.06
C TRP A 734 -19.09 14.09 28.77
N ASN A 735 -18.68 15.18 28.12
CA ASN A 735 -19.49 16.37 27.91
C ASN A 735 -20.70 16.14 27.00
N LEU A 736 -20.62 15.16 26.09
CA LEU A 736 -21.73 14.80 25.19
C LEU A 736 -22.80 13.93 25.86
N ILE A 737 -22.54 13.40 27.05
CA ILE A 737 -23.50 12.62 27.83
C ILE A 737 -24.14 13.51 28.90
N THR A 738 -25.47 13.44 28.99
CA THR A 738 -26.23 14.03 30.10
C THR A 738 -26.57 12.95 31.12
N GLU A 739 -25.84 12.91 32.24
CA GLU A 739 -26.09 12.03 33.38
C GLU A 739 -25.65 12.75 34.66
N SER A 740 -26.38 12.54 35.76
CA SER A 740 -26.14 13.23 37.04
C SER A 740 -25.30 12.44 38.02
N ASP A 741 -25.32 11.10 37.93
CA ASP A 741 -24.48 10.23 38.74
C ASP A 741 -23.15 9.96 38.03
N ASP A 742 -22.04 10.42 38.62
CA ASP A 742 -20.70 10.33 38.02
C ASP A 742 -20.31 8.89 37.64
N LYS A 743 -20.79 7.89 38.37
CA LYS A 743 -20.49 6.48 38.11
C LYS A 743 -21.26 5.97 36.88
N GLN A 744 -22.55 6.27 36.77
CA GLN A 744 -23.34 5.99 35.55
C GLN A 744 -22.85 6.80 34.35
N HIS A 745 -22.45 8.06 34.57
CA HIS A 745 -21.90 8.94 33.55
C HIS A 745 -20.64 8.33 32.95
N THR A 746 -19.73 7.85 33.80
CA THR A 746 -18.51 7.16 33.38
C THR A 746 -18.82 6.00 32.43
N LEU A 747 -19.75 5.11 32.79
CA LEU A 747 -20.12 3.97 31.95
C LEU A 747 -20.69 4.39 30.59
N LYS A 748 -21.59 5.38 30.58
CA LYS A 748 -22.16 5.92 29.33
C LYS A 748 -21.10 6.61 28.46
N ALA A 749 -20.18 7.36 29.06
CA ALA A 749 -19.09 8.02 28.35
C ALA A 749 -18.11 7.01 27.73
N VAL A 750 -17.84 5.89 28.41
CA VAL A 750 -17.04 4.77 27.87
C VAL A 750 -17.75 4.13 26.68
N GLU A 751 -19.05 3.84 26.80
CA GLU A 751 -19.83 3.30 25.69
C GLU A 751 -19.82 4.24 24.48
N LEU A 752 -20.00 5.55 24.70
CA LEU A 752 -19.92 6.55 23.63
C LEU A 752 -18.54 6.56 22.98
N ALA A 753 -17.47 6.65 23.77
CA ALA A 753 -16.11 6.65 23.27
C ALA A 753 -15.84 5.43 22.41
N ASN A 754 -16.18 4.24 22.89
CA ASN A 754 -15.95 2.98 22.17
C ASN A 754 -16.77 2.88 20.87
N MET A 755 -18.03 3.32 20.87
CA MET A 755 -18.86 3.40 19.66
C MET A 755 -18.22 4.32 18.62
N LEU A 756 -17.73 5.50 19.05
CA LEU A 756 -17.10 6.46 18.14
C LEU A 756 -15.74 5.98 17.63
N GLN A 757 -14.94 5.32 18.46
CA GLN A 757 -13.68 4.69 18.00
C GLN A 757 -13.94 3.58 16.98
N TYR A 758 -14.99 2.77 17.18
CA TYR A 758 -15.40 1.77 16.19
C TYR A 758 -15.89 2.42 14.89
N PHE A 759 -16.65 3.51 14.97
CA PHE A 759 -17.02 4.30 13.80
C PHE A 759 -15.76 4.78 13.06
N GLY A 760 -14.76 5.27 13.79
CA GLY A 760 -13.45 5.64 13.26
C GLY A 760 -12.80 4.51 12.47
N ALA A 761 -12.75 3.30 13.03
CA ALA A 761 -12.20 2.14 12.34
C ALA A 761 -12.93 1.79 11.03
N LEU A 762 -14.27 1.91 11.02
CA LEU A 762 -15.03 1.72 9.80
C LEU A 762 -14.76 2.83 8.79
N ASN A 763 -14.69 4.08 9.23
CA ASN A 763 -14.41 5.22 8.36
C ASN A 763 -13.04 5.13 7.69
N GLU A 764 -11.99 4.79 8.45
CA GLU A 764 -10.64 4.64 7.92
C GLU A 764 -10.54 3.49 6.92
N ALA A 765 -11.17 2.35 7.23
CA ALA A 765 -11.26 1.22 6.31
C ALA A 765 -12.05 1.59 5.04
N GLN A 766 -13.10 2.41 5.17
CA GLN A 766 -14.06 2.66 4.11
C GLN A 766 -13.47 3.34 2.89
N LEU A 767 -12.61 4.35 3.08
CA LEU A 767 -11.90 5.00 1.97
C LEU A 767 -11.17 3.96 1.12
N ARG A 768 -10.44 3.03 1.76
CA ARG A 768 -9.63 2.02 1.06
C ARG A 768 -10.49 0.86 0.52
N ASN A 769 -11.62 0.55 1.13
CA ASN A 769 -12.62 -0.39 0.59
C ASN A 769 -13.16 0.09 -0.76
N MET A 770 -13.58 1.37 -0.81
CA MET A 770 -14.18 1.97 -2.01
C MET A 770 -13.21 1.98 -3.18
N ARG A 771 -11.92 2.30 -2.93
CA ARG A 771 -10.87 2.37 -3.95
C ARG A 771 -10.82 1.18 -4.90
N ARG A 772 -11.01 -0.04 -4.38
CA ARG A 772 -11.06 -1.26 -5.21
C ARG A 772 -12.21 -1.25 -6.21
N ALA A 773 -13.40 -0.86 -5.75
CA ALA A 773 -14.60 -0.85 -6.58
C ALA A 773 -14.59 0.31 -7.58
N VAL A 774 -14.20 1.51 -7.14
CA VAL A 774 -14.25 2.71 -7.99
C VAL A 774 -13.20 2.68 -9.10
N ASP A 775 -11.98 2.21 -8.81
CA ASP A 775 -10.90 2.11 -9.82
C ASP A 775 -11.25 1.09 -10.90
N THR A 776 -11.73 -0.09 -10.50
CA THR A 776 -12.17 -1.12 -11.45
C THR A 776 -13.44 -0.73 -12.20
N ALA A 777 -14.34 0.07 -11.60
CA ALA A 777 -15.51 0.62 -12.29
C ALA A 777 -15.13 1.61 -13.40
N TYR A 778 -14.04 2.38 -13.23
CA TYR A 778 -13.49 3.21 -14.30
C TYR A 778 -12.79 2.38 -15.37
N HIS A 779 -11.84 1.52 -14.95
CA HIS A 779 -10.79 1.03 -15.83
C HIS A 779 -10.88 -0.45 -16.20
N GLY A 780 -11.68 -1.24 -15.48
CA GLY A 780 -11.69 -2.69 -15.57
C GLY A 780 -12.83 -3.28 -16.39
N GLU A 781 -12.65 -4.55 -16.78
CA GLU A 781 -13.71 -5.37 -17.36
C GLU A 781 -14.72 -5.78 -16.27
N VAL A 782 -15.60 -4.86 -15.88
CA VAL A 782 -16.71 -5.11 -14.96
C VAL A 782 -17.96 -5.43 -15.79
N LYS A 783 -18.39 -6.69 -15.77
CA LYS A 783 -19.58 -7.15 -16.49
C LYS A 783 -20.87 -6.93 -15.70
N LYS A 784 -20.76 -6.96 -14.38
CA LYS A 784 -21.88 -6.84 -13.45
C LYS A 784 -21.63 -5.69 -12.49
N GLY A 785 -21.86 -4.47 -12.99
CA GLY A 785 -21.92 -3.28 -12.15
C GLY A 785 -23.12 -3.33 -11.18
N LYS A 786 -23.23 -2.31 -10.33
CA LYS A 786 -24.33 -2.10 -9.38
C LYS A 786 -25.14 -0.87 -9.78
N ALA A 787 -26.34 -0.73 -9.22
CA ALA A 787 -27.23 0.37 -9.58
C ALA A 787 -26.67 1.75 -9.18
N ASP A 788 -25.95 1.79 -8.06
CA ASP A 788 -25.27 2.95 -7.46
C ASP A 788 -23.79 3.05 -7.84
N LEU A 789 -23.23 2.00 -8.46
CA LEU A 789 -21.87 2.00 -9.03
C LEU A 789 -21.84 1.17 -10.32
N PRO A 790 -22.18 1.77 -11.48
CA PRO A 790 -22.25 1.06 -12.75
C PRO A 790 -20.85 0.71 -13.30
N ALA A 791 -20.80 -0.25 -14.22
CA ALA A 791 -19.60 -0.46 -15.04
C ALA A 791 -19.36 0.73 -15.99
N ASN A 792 -18.11 0.96 -16.40
CA ASN A 792 -17.70 2.13 -17.19
C ASN A 792 -18.17 3.45 -16.55
N ALA A 793 -18.00 3.55 -15.23
CA ALA A 793 -18.46 4.67 -14.43
C ALA A 793 -17.89 6.01 -14.93
N SER A 794 -18.70 7.06 -14.76
CA SER A 794 -18.32 8.46 -14.91
C SER A 794 -17.80 9.00 -13.58
N ILE A 795 -17.18 10.19 -13.60
CA ILE A 795 -16.73 10.87 -12.39
C ILE A 795 -17.90 11.12 -11.44
N SER A 796 -19.07 11.52 -11.97
CA SER A 796 -20.28 11.73 -11.20
C SER A 796 -20.78 10.47 -10.48
N ASP A 797 -20.75 9.30 -11.12
CA ASP A 797 -21.18 8.06 -10.45
C ASP A 797 -20.24 7.70 -9.29
N ILE A 798 -18.92 7.81 -9.52
CA ILE A 798 -17.92 7.53 -8.48
C ILE A 798 -18.12 8.47 -7.28
N ARG A 799 -18.31 9.77 -7.54
CA ARG A 799 -18.54 10.75 -6.47
C ARG A 799 -19.82 10.49 -5.71
N LYS A 800 -20.91 10.14 -6.40
CA LYS A 800 -22.17 9.77 -5.76
C LYS A 800 -21.99 8.56 -4.86
N PHE A 801 -21.35 7.49 -5.36
CA PHE A 801 -21.06 6.30 -4.57
C PHE A 801 -20.20 6.60 -3.34
N MET A 802 -19.13 7.38 -3.50
CA MET A 802 -18.27 7.78 -2.38
C MET A 802 -19.02 8.60 -1.34
N LYS A 803 -19.85 9.56 -1.77
CA LYS A 803 -20.65 10.41 -0.88
C LYS A 803 -21.69 9.61 -0.08
N GLU A 804 -22.35 8.64 -0.72
CA GLU A 804 -23.40 7.84 -0.08
C GLU A 804 -22.86 6.80 0.90
N ASN A 805 -21.57 6.45 0.78
CA ASN A 805 -20.95 5.36 1.53
C ASN A 805 -19.82 5.80 2.47
N SER A 806 -19.44 7.08 2.58
CA SER A 806 -18.32 7.48 3.44
C SER A 806 -18.54 8.81 4.17
N ALA A 807 -17.62 9.16 5.06
CA ALA A 807 -17.55 10.47 5.73
C ALA A 807 -16.66 11.48 5.03
N LEU A 808 -16.19 11.19 3.82
CA LEU A 808 -15.24 12.04 3.11
C LEU A 808 -15.87 13.40 2.76
N GLY A 809 -15.08 14.46 2.91
CA GLY A 809 -15.48 15.80 2.49
C GLY A 809 -15.60 15.89 0.97
N ILE A 810 -16.32 16.90 0.48
CA ILE A 810 -16.47 17.11 -0.97
C ILE A 810 -15.12 17.37 -1.66
N GLY A 811 -14.19 18.03 -0.99
CA GLY A 811 -12.81 18.24 -1.46
C GLY A 811 -12.07 16.92 -1.68
N ASP A 812 -12.10 16.02 -0.69
CA ASP A 812 -11.49 14.69 -0.78
C ASP A 812 -12.10 13.87 -1.92
N ILE A 813 -13.44 13.81 -1.99
CA ILE A 813 -14.15 13.08 -3.04
C ILE A 813 -13.80 13.63 -4.42
N THR A 814 -13.73 14.96 -4.57
CA THR A 814 -13.37 15.63 -5.83
C THR A 814 -11.94 15.31 -6.25
N SER A 815 -10.98 15.42 -5.31
CA SER A 815 -9.57 15.14 -5.55
C SER A 815 -9.33 13.66 -5.87
N GLU A 816 -9.85 12.76 -5.05
CA GLU A 816 -9.62 11.32 -5.16
C GLU A 816 -10.32 10.71 -6.38
N SER A 817 -11.56 11.10 -6.71
CA SER A 817 -12.24 10.62 -7.92
C SER A 817 -11.49 10.98 -9.21
N LYS A 818 -10.83 12.14 -9.24
CA LYS A 818 -9.94 12.54 -10.33
C LYS A 818 -8.63 11.76 -10.29
N ARG A 819 -8.01 11.61 -9.13
CA ARG A 819 -6.78 10.82 -8.96
C ARG A 819 -6.97 9.39 -9.49
N TYR A 820 -8.04 8.71 -9.10
CA TYR A 820 -8.27 7.32 -9.50
C TYR A 820 -8.43 7.17 -11.02
N LEU A 821 -9.08 8.15 -11.67
CA LEU A 821 -9.18 8.18 -13.14
C LEU A 821 -7.81 8.35 -13.84
N ASN A 822 -6.90 9.14 -13.26
CA ASN A 822 -5.62 9.48 -13.89
C ASN A 822 -4.43 8.64 -13.36
N LEU A 823 -4.64 7.76 -12.38
CA LEU A 823 -3.65 6.80 -11.86
C LEU A 823 -4.27 5.39 -11.77
N PRO A 824 -4.53 4.73 -12.91
CA PRO A 824 -5.25 3.46 -12.94
C PRO A 824 -4.56 2.38 -12.09
N GLY A 825 -5.35 1.62 -11.33
CA GLY A 825 -4.89 0.48 -10.52
C GLY A 825 -4.26 0.85 -9.19
N GLN A 826 -3.61 2.02 -9.09
CA GLN A 826 -2.87 2.46 -7.91
C GLN A 826 -3.71 2.38 -6.63
N ALA A 827 -4.96 2.82 -6.71
CA ALA A 827 -5.88 2.84 -5.57
C ALA A 827 -6.26 1.43 -5.09
N THR A 828 -6.21 0.42 -5.96
CA THR A 828 -6.55 -0.97 -5.63
C THR A 828 -5.49 -1.63 -4.73
N SER A 829 -4.24 -1.14 -4.76
CA SER A 829 -3.13 -1.76 -4.05
C SER A 829 -3.34 -1.77 -2.55
N TYR A 830 -3.69 -0.62 -1.96
CA TYR A 830 -3.85 -0.42 -0.52
C TYR A 830 -4.66 -1.53 0.16
N ASN A 831 -5.88 -1.78 -0.33
CA ASN A 831 -6.78 -2.76 0.28
C ASN A 831 -6.60 -4.19 -0.27
N SER A 832 -5.64 -4.42 -1.17
CA SER A 832 -5.42 -5.75 -1.76
C SER A 832 -4.92 -6.77 -0.73
N GLY A 833 -3.90 -6.40 0.05
CA GLY A 833 -3.34 -7.30 1.05
C GLY A 833 -4.31 -7.61 2.17
N LYS A 834 -5.12 -6.63 2.61
CA LYS A 834 -6.14 -6.86 3.63
C LYS A 834 -7.09 -7.99 3.22
N GLU A 835 -7.69 -7.90 2.03
CA GLU A 835 -8.62 -8.94 1.56
C GLU A 835 -7.95 -10.30 1.39
N ALA A 836 -6.70 -10.34 0.91
CA ALA A 836 -5.95 -11.59 0.79
C ALA A 836 -5.67 -12.20 2.16
N MET A 837 -5.16 -11.42 3.11
CA MET A 837 -4.85 -11.86 4.47
C MET A 837 -6.10 -12.27 5.25
N LEU A 838 -7.23 -11.57 5.08
CA LEU A 838 -8.54 -11.98 5.61
C LEU A 838 -8.97 -13.35 5.08
N LYS A 839 -8.93 -13.56 3.76
CA LYS A 839 -9.24 -14.86 3.14
C LYS A 839 -8.33 -15.98 3.68
N LEU A 840 -7.04 -15.68 3.87
CA LEU A 840 -6.06 -16.63 4.42
C LEU A 840 -6.32 -16.95 5.88
N TYR A 841 -6.54 -15.93 6.72
CA TYR A 841 -6.97 -16.08 8.11
C TYR A 841 -8.18 -17.01 8.20
N ASP A 842 -9.18 -16.78 7.34
CA ASP A 842 -10.40 -17.56 7.30
C ASP A 842 -10.18 -19.03 6.92
N ARG A 843 -9.33 -19.28 5.92
CA ARG A 843 -8.99 -20.64 5.51
C ARG A 843 -8.19 -21.38 6.57
N VAL A 844 -7.24 -20.70 7.21
CA VAL A 844 -6.39 -21.28 8.26
C VAL A 844 -7.23 -21.62 9.51
N ARG A 845 -8.08 -20.72 10.00
CA ARG A 845 -8.94 -21.03 11.15
C ARG A 845 -9.90 -22.18 10.84
N LYS A 846 -10.49 -22.21 9.64
CA LYS A 846 -11.45 -23.24 9.22
C LYS A 846 -10.77 -24.60 9.07
N SER A 847 -9.54 -24.66 8.54
CA SER A 847 -8.79 -25.93 8.45
C SER A 847 -8.44 -26.50 9.83
N LYS A 848 -8.27 -25.64 10.84
CA LYS A 848 -8.13 -26.04 12.25
C LYS A 848 -9.45 -26.35 12.95
N GLY A 849 -10.60 -26.18 12.31
CA GLY A 849 -11.92 -26.37 12.93
C GLY A 849 -12.26 -25.32 13.99
N LEU A 850 -11.67 -24.12 13.91
CA LEU A 850 -11.81 -23.06 14.91
C LEU A 850 -12.77 -21.96 14.45
N THR A 851 -13.61 -21.51 15.38
CA THR A 851 -14.34 -20.23 15.27
C THR A 851 -13.38 -19.06 15.30
N ARG A 852 -13.82 -17.86 14.85
CA ARG A 852 -13.02 -16.63 14.96
C ARG A 852 -12.58 -16.38 16.40
N LYS A 853 -13.52 -16.47 17.35
CA LYS A 853 -13.25 -16.33 18.78
C LYS A 853 -12.15 -17.27 19.27
N GLN A 854 -12.25 -18.57 18.98
CA GLN A 854 -11.26 -19.55 19.42
C GLN A 854 -9.88 -19.31 18.81
N PHE A 855 -9.83 -18.88 17.55
CA PHE A 855 -8.59 -18.58 16.85
C PHE A 855 -7.88 -17.37 17.47
N VAL A 856 -8.62 -16.30 17.81
CA VAL A 856 -8.08 -15.08 18.40
C VAL A 856 -7.77 -15.24 19.89
N SER A 857 -8.62 -15.94 20.65
CA SER A 857 -8.45 -16.09 22.09
C SER A 857 -7.26 -16.98 22.47
N ASN A 858 -6.95 -17.98 21.64
CA ASN A 858 -5.73 -18.76 21.80
C ASN A 858 -4.58 -18.02 21.07
N LYS A 859 -3.81 -17.24 21.83
CA LYS A 859 -2.75 -16.39 21.30
C LYS A 859 -1.72 -17.16 20.46
N GLU A 860 -1.51 -18.46 20.69
CA GLU A 860 -0.56 -19.25 19.88
C GLU A 860 -1.03 -19.46 18.44
N ASN A 861 -2.34 -19.54 18.18
CA ASN A 861 -2.86 -19.67 16.82
C ASN A 861 -2.60 -18.40 16.00
N ILE A 862 -2.94 -17.24 16.57
CA ILE A 862 -2.75 -15.96 15.89
C ILE A 862 -1.25 -15.59 15.80
N LYS A 863 -0.43 -15.88 16.81
CA LYS A 863 1.03 -15.70 16.75
C LYS A 863 1.65 -16.49 15.61
N GLU A 864 1.27 -17.77 15.46
CA GLU A 864 1.76 -18.61 14.37
C GLU A 864 1.41 -17.99 13.01
N PHE A 865 0.17 -17.56 12.84
CA PHE A 865 -0.32 -16.95 11.61
C PHE A 865 0.39 -15.64 11.29
N LEU A 866 0.40 -14.68 12.22
CA LEU A 866 1.04 -13.37 12.02
C LEU A 866 2.55 -13.49 11.80
N ASN A 867 3.23 -14.39 12.51
CA ASN A 867 4.66 -14.63 12.29
C ASN A 867 4.95 -15.14 10.89
N LEU A 868 4.13 -16.06 10.37
CA LEU A 868 4.29 -16.58 9.01
C LEU A 868 4.14 -15.48 7.96
N LEU A 869 3.18 -14.56 8.15
CA LEU A 869 3.01 -13.44 7.24
C LEU A 869 4.26 -12.53 7.24
N LEU A 870 4.86 -12.28 8.40
CA LEU A 870 5.95 -11.31 8.58
C LEU A 870 7.36 -11.86 8.28
N GLU A 871 7.64 -13.13 8.59
CA GLU A 871 9.02 -13.68 8.59
C GLU A 871 9.63 -13.88 7.19
N THR A 872 8.86 -13.59 6.14
CA THR A 872 9.26 -13.74 4.72
C THR A 872 9.27 -12.43 3.92
N GLY A 873 9.02 -11.29 4.59
CA GLY A 873 9.01 -9.97 3.96
C GLY A 873 7.71 -9.66 3.21
N ALA A 874 7.69 -8.53 2.50
CA ALA A 874 6.49 -8.01 1.86
C ALA A 874 6.22 -8.63 0.48
N LEU A 875 5.88 -9.92 0.48
CA LEU A 875 5.68 -10.75 -0.71
C LEU A 875 4.51 -10.29 -1.61
N PRO A 876 4.53 -10.66 -2.91
CA PRO A 876 3.31 -10.69 -3.72
C PRO A 876 2.21 -11.51 -3.03
N LEU A 877 0.96 -11.07 -3.08
CA LEU A 877 -0.12 -11.69 -2.31
C LEU A 877 -0.42 -13.13 -2.73
N ASP A 878 -0.26 -13.49 -4.01
CA ASP A 878 -0.40 -14.89 -4.44
C ASP A 878 0.75 -15.77 -3.94
N THR A 879 1.97 -15.22 -3.80
CA THR A 879 3.07 -15.92 -3.14
C THR A 879 2.81 -16.08 -1.65
N LEU A 880 2.31 -15.04 -0.98
CA LEU A 880 1.90 -15.09 0.42
C LEU A 880 0.85 -16.20 0.64
N LYS A 881 -0.13 -16.29 -0.26
CA LYS A 881 -1.12 -17.37 -0.25
C LYS A 881 -0.47 -18.75 -0.38
N GLU A 882 0.42 -18.95 -1.35
CA GLU A 882 1.11 -20.23 -1.56
C GLU A 882 1.89 -20.68 -0.32
N ILE A 883 2.63 -19.77 0.33
CA ILE A 883 3.43 -20.13 1.52
C ILE A 883 2.55 -20.44 2.74
N VAL A 884 1.41 -19.77 2.88
CA VAL A 884 0.43 -20.05 3.94
C VAL A 884 -0.24 -21.40 3.69
N GLU A 885 -0.63 -21.68 2.45
CA GLU A 885 -1.17 -22.99 2.06
C GLU A 885 -0.15 -24.11 2.32
N LEU A 886 1.12 -23.89 1.99
CA LEU A 886 2.19 -24.86 2.23
C LEU A 886 2.42 -25.12 3.72
N HIS A 887 2.52 -24.07 4.53
CA HIS A 887 2.76 -24.17 5.98
C HIS A 887 1.63 -24.93 6.69
N TYR A 888 0.37 -24.57 6.38
CA TYR A 888 -0.81 -25.19 6.99
C TYR A 888 -1.33 -26.43 6.25
N LYS A 889 -0.66 -26.86 5.17
CA LYS A 889 -1.05 -27.99 4.32
C LYS A 889 -2.49 -27.89 3.82
N LEU A 890 -2.87 -26.67 3.41
CA LEU A 890 -4.18 -26.39 2.84
C LEU A 890 -4.26 -26.99 1.44
N LYS A 891 -5.43 -27.51 1.09
CA LYS A 891 -5.72 -28.04 -0.26
C LYS A 891 -6.24 -26.96 -1.20
#